data_AF-A0A4Q7U519-F1
#
_entry.id   AF-A0A4Q7U519-F1
#
_cell.length_a   1.000
_cell.length_b   1.000
_cell.length_c   1.000
_cell.angle_alpha   90.00
_cell.angle_beta   90.00
_cell.angle_gamma   90.00
#
_symmetry.space_group_name_H-M   'P 1'
#
loop_
_entity.id
_entity.type
_entity.pdbx_description
1 polymer ?
#
loop_
_entity_poly.entity_id
_entity_poly.type
_entity_poly.pdbx_seq_one_letter_code
_entity_poly.pdbx_strand_id
1 'polypeptide(L)'
;MTATSVTHQRGRRASRGRAVAILALAALVPLAGLVASPAPALAAAPQRVTAEATVGTDRVVSVAVACTSAKACAGKLSLKLATGGTKTLKYSVAARGAKTLNWKLGTADYRAFVKRGSAKLKISGATTKPSSAKFTQSATLKPAKAQVKVTTASYTVESNRVLPLRLSCAAAAGCAGTAKLQLGGKTLVQGKVQAKKGATTVKLTLTAAQAAKLTTTAAKYTVSLTETKPDAIAHTATITLRKPTPAPEPEPEAPVRGASKAYAERNWVPSAVDTCPAELHASYQTVGPDGKIYPTWHPAQVTDPATGELCSFGHEHGADPSTSEIFDWVAAFYAPDDLVAGEPVGLPFGYTSEELENYGHEHGGMAMRHEDNAGHKVFVANNVKMLDAHRNWLRLADGSQLVCDVLIKQHQGSWSPDATSNNAHESEFAARCTDGTEIITSILTRFGNANEMFGTCAPDTAIPTVGSLLPAGDGGRRIIPTTDCVRNNPTDWTLYELWESDSKIVSADGTVFAAFDPWFGIRNPSRLYDATASTATANGISRPLDLAWYAERPATDYLWAGLSDTERFDYTDPRSPFNGAQRDFYLGELTLAQVPTADGTIYSDPYGGGARTDRTVGAIRQHIVPGSVLGDVSLSRQKFDAKADFGSNNGVHAPN
;
A
#
# COMPACT_ATOMS: atom_id res chain seq x y z
N MET A 1 -9.05 19.40 23.43
CA MET A 1 -8.06 20.48 23.22
C MET A 1 -7.11 20.09 22.10
N THR A 2 -7.37 20.55 20.88
CA THR A 2 -6.37 20.72 19.80
C THR A 2 -7.08 21.46 18.67
N ALA A 3 -6.56 22.64 18.32
CA ALA A 3 -7.19 23.60 17.43
C ALA A 3 -6.74 23.40 15.98
N THR A 4 -7.69 23.37 15.06
CA THR A 4 -7.48 23.33 13.61
C THR A 4 -7.42 24.76 13.07
N SER A 5 -6.36 25.09 12.34
CA SER A 5 -6.19 26.37 11.65
C SER A 5 -6.75 26.31 10.23
N VAL A 6 -7.65 27.25 9.91
CA VAL A 6 -8.20 27.46 8.57
C VAL A 6 -7.57 28.71 7.98
N THR A 7 -6.88 28.59 6.85
CA THR A 7 -6.38 29.75 6.09
C THR A 7 -7.04 29.77 4.71
N HIS A 8 -7.92 30.74 4.52
CA HIS A 8 -8.51 31.11 3.23
C HIS A 8 -7.47 31.83 2.34
N GLN A 9 -7.34 31.43 1.08
CA GLN A 9 -7.03 32.38 0.01
C GLN A 9 -7.89 32.14 -1.23
N ARG A 10 -8.69 33.15 -1.54
CA ARG A 10 -9.60 33.25 -2.68
C ARG A 10 -8.82 33.40 -3.99
N GLY A 11 -9.17 32.57 -4.96
CA GLY A 11 -8.84 32.81 -6.37
C GLY A 11 -9.72 33.91 -6.99
N ARG A 12 -9.19 34.59 -8.00
CA ARG A 12 -9.99 35.22 -9.05
C ARG A 12 -9.24 35.18 -10.38
N ARG A 13 -9.77 34.35 -11.29
CA ARG A 13 -9.57 34.43 -12.74
C ARG A 13 -10.25 35.70 -13.26
N ALA A 14 -9.64 36.34 -14.26
CA ALA A 14 -10.36 37.19 -15.20
C ALA A 14 -9.84 36.95 -16.61
N SER A 15 -10.80 36.93 -17.53
CA SER A 15 -10.79 36.39 -18.87
C SER A 15 -10.34 37.39 -19.95
N ARG A 16 -10.11 36.81 -21.12
CA ARG A 16 -9.80 37.44 -22.41
C ARG A 16 -10.84 38.49 -22.84
N GLY A 17 -10.36 39.52 -23.56
CA GLY A 17 -11.12 40.32 -24.50
C GLY A 17 -10.20 40.80 -25.64
N ARG A 18 -10.54 40.44 -26.88
CA ARG A 18 -9.95 40.96 -28.13
C ARG A 18 -10.67 42.25 -28.53
N ALA A 19 -9.96 43.21 -29.13
CA ALA A 19 -10.49 44.07 -30.18
C ALA A 19 -9.36 44.69 -31.02
N VAL A 20 -9.67 44.96 -32.28
CA VAL A 20 -8.85 45.37 -33.43
C VAL A 20 -9.17 46.83 -33.78
N ALA A 21 -8.20 47.55 -34.40
CA ALA A 21 -8.33 48.57 -35.49
C ALA A 21 -7.40 49.79 -35.26
N ILE A 22 -6.35 49.98 -36.09
CA ILE A 22 -6.24 50.88 -37.27
C ILE A 22 -6.41 52.38 -36.95
N LEU A 23 -5.35 53.20 -37.10
CA LEU A 23 -5.23 54.23 -38.16
C LEU A 23 -3.87 54.98 -38.12
N ALA A 24 -3.50 55.48 -39.30
CA ALA A 24 -2.23 56.06 -39.70
C ALA A 24 -2.00 57.51 -39.22
N LEU A 25 -0.74 57.94 -39.16
CA LEU A 25 -0.37 59.35 -39.40
C LEU A 25 1.07 59.45 -39.95
N ALA A 26 1.17 60.01 -41.14
CA ALA A 26 2.42 60.41 -41.78
C ALA A 26 2.82 61.81 -41.28
N ALA A 27 4.12 62.02 -41.01
CA ALA A 27 4.68 63.34 -40.73
C ALA A 27 5.89 63.58 -41.63
N LEU A 28 5.75 64.57 -42.51
CA LEU A 28 6.80 65.24 -43.28
C LEU A 28 7.70 66.05 -42.34
N VAL A 29 9.01 66.06 -42.62
CA VAL A 29 9.99 66.97 -42.01
C VAL A 29 10.74 67.70 -43.13
N PRO A 30 10.97 69.03 -43.03
CA PRO A 30 11.44 69.85 -44.14
C PRO A 30 12.97 69.80 -44.30
N LEU A 31 13.43 69.86 -45.56
CA LEU A 31 14.82 70.16 -45.91
C LEU A 31 15.03 71.69 -45.87
N ALA A 32 15.90 72.15 -44.97
CA ALA A 32 16.44 73.50 -44.99
C ALA A 32 17.75 73.52 -45.81
N GLY A 33 17.85 74.49 -46.74
CA GLY A 33 18.99 74.70 -47.62
C GLY A 33 20.19 75.31 -46.89
N LEU A 34 21.38 74.80 -47.21
CA LEU A 34 22.67 75.42 -46.89
C LEU A 34 23.41 75.63 -48.21
N VAL A 35 23.56 76.89 -48.59
CA VAL A 35 24.40 77.34 -49.71
C VAL A 35 25.85 77.33 -49.21
N ALA A 36 26.70 76.53 -49.85
CA ALA A 36 28.14 76.53 -49.62
C ALA A 36 28.87 76.93 -50.91
N SER A 37 29.74 77.93 -50.79
CA SER A 37 30.59 78.46 -51.85
C SER A 37 31.50 77.39 -52.47
N PRO A 38 31.84 77.48 -53.78
CA PRO A 38 32.62 76.45 -54.45
C PRO A 38 34.09 76.50 -54.03
N ALA A 39 34.52 75.44 -53.35
CA ALA A 39 35.94 75.12 -53.19
C ALA A 39 36.52 74.65 -54.54
N PRO A 40 37.82 74.91 -54.82
CA PRO A 40 38.45 74.46 -56.06
C PRO A 40 38.32 72.95 -56.22
N ALA A 41 37.85 72.51 -57.39
CA ALA A 41 37.59 71.11 -57.72
C ALA A 41 38.89 70.29 -57.71
N LEU A 42 39.25 69.74 -56.53
CA LEU A 42 40.14 68.59 -56.43
C LEU A 42 39.50 67.46 -57.25
N ALA A 43 40.15 67.06 -58.33
CA ALA A 43 39.71 65.94 -59.16
C ALA A 43 39.37 64.74 -58.26
N ALA A 44 38.08 64.44 -58.12
CA ALA A 44 37.61 63.38 -57.24
C ALA A 44 38.32 62.08 -57.64
N ALA A 45 38.97 61.42 -56.67
CA ALA A 45 39.62 60.15 -56.93
C ALA A 45 38.60 59.21 -57.59
N PRO A 46 38.96 58.50 -58.68
CA PRO A 46 38.03 57.66 -59.46
C PRO A 46 37.49 56.43 -58.71
N GLN A 47 37.60 56.40 -57.38
CA GLN A 47 37.33 55.27 -56.53
C GLN A 47 36.75 55.74 -55.20
N ARG A 48 35.73 55.03 -54.72
CA ARG A 48 35.13 55.22 -53.40
C ARG A 48 35.42 54.00 -52.56
N VAL A 49 35.98 54.20 -51.37
CA VAL A 49 36.18 53.11 -50.41
C VAL A 49 35.16 53.25 -49.29
N THR A 50 34.66 52.13 -48.80
CA THR A 50 33.80 52.06 -47.62
C THR A 50 34.21 50.83 -46.81
N ALA A 51 34.10 50.89 -45.50
CA ALA A 51 34.31 49.73 -44.65
C ALA A 51 33.01 49.41 -43.92
N GLU A 52 32.74 48.13 -43.72
CA GLU A 52 31.65 47.69 -42.87
C GLU A 52 31.91 48.15 -41.44
N ALA A 53 30.85 48.58 -40.75
CA ALA A 53 30.98 49.20 -39.43
C ALA A 53 31.08 48.18 -38.29
N THR A 54 30.82 46.90 -38.56
CA THR A 54 30.83 45.81 -37.58
C THR A 54 31.89 44.77 -37.89
N VAL A 55 32.47 44.18 -36.86
CA VAL A 55 33.41 43.04 -36.98
C VAL A 55 32.94 41.95 -36.04
N GLY A 56 32.62 40.79 -36.61
CA GLY A 56 32.20 39.60 -35.88
C GLY A 56 33.37 38.84 -35.24
N THR A 57 33.03 37.74 -34.58
CA THR A 57 33.97 36.76 -34.01
C THR A 57 34.74 35.95 -35.04
N ASP A 58 34.35 36.00 -36.32
CA ASP A 58 35.16 35.54 -37.45
C ASP A 58 36.40 36.42 -37.68
N ARG A 59 36.40 37.62 -37.07
CA ARG A 59 37.48 38.63 -37.04
C ARG A 59 37.71 39.28 -38.39
N VAL A 60 36.73 39.26 -39.29
CA VAL A 60 36.88 39.80 -40.63
C VAL A 60 36.48 41.27 -40.66
N VAL A 61 37.43 42.12 -41.08
CA VAL A 61 37.16 43.51 -41.47
C VAL A 61 36.95 43.54 -42.97
N SER A 62 35.75 43.88 -43.41
CA SER A 62 35.40 43.97 -44.83
C SER A 62 35.45 45.41 -45.32
N VAL A 63 36.20 45.62 -46.40
CA VAL A 63 36.40 46.92 -47.04
C VAL A 63 35.96 46.81 -48.50
N ALA A 64 34.88 47.51 -48.86
CA ALA A 64 34.39 47.59 -50.22
C ALA A 64 35.07 48.74 -50.97
N VAL A 65 35.65 48.41 -52.13
CA VAL A 65 36.23 49.36 -53.08
C VAL A 65 35.34 49.41 -54.31
N ALA A 66 34.76 50.58 -54.58
CA ALA A 66 33.98 50.85 -55.79
C ALA A 66 34.81 51.71 -56.76
N CYS A 67 34.84 51.32 -58.02
CA CYS A 67 35.44 52.10 -59.10
C CYS A 67 34.36 52.96 -59.74
N THR A 68 34.50 54.28 -59.76
CA THR A 68 33.55 55.18 -60.43
C THR A 68 33.99 55.53 -61.85
N SER A 69 35.23 55.18 -62.22
CA SER A 69 35.77 55.40 -63.56
C SER A 69 35.16 54.49 -64.63
N ALA A 70 35.15 54.99 -65.86
CA ALA A 70 34.87 54.21 -67.07
C ALA A 70 36.00 53.22 -67.42
N LYS A 71 37.17 53.34 -66.77
CA LYS A 71 38.28 52.37 -66.87
C LYS A 71 38.38 51.58 -65.56
N ALA A 72 38.94 50.37 -65.66
CA ALA A 72 39.20 49.54 -64.49
C ALA A 72 40.14 50.24 -63.49
N CYS A 73 39.89 49.99 -62.21
CA CYS A 73 40.58 50.58 -61.08
C CYS A 73 41.47 49.52 -60.42
N ALA A 74 42.76 49.82 -60.24
CA ALA A 74 43.68 48.93 -59.53
C ALA A 74 44.54 49.72 -58.56
N GLY A 75 45.01 49.07 -57.49
CA GLY A 75 45.84 49.72 -56.48
C GLY A 75 46.15 48.86 -55.26
N LYS A 76 46.67 49.50 -54.21
CA LYS A 76 46.91 48.92 -52.89
C LYS A 76 46.18 49.72 -51.82
N LEU A 77 45.58 49.04 -50.86
CA LEU A 77 45.06 49.61 -49.61
C LEU A 77 45.97 49.20 -48.45
N SER A 78 46.29 50.14 -47.58
CA SER A 78 46.86 49.90 -46.25
C SER A 78 45.79 50.17 -45.20
N LEU A 79 45.49 49.14 -44.41
CA LEU A 79 44.51 49.15 -43.33
C LEU A 79 45.27 49.19 -42.02
N LYS A 80 44.93 50.14 -41.14
CA LYS A 80 45.49 50.24 -39.78
C LYS A 80 44.36 50.45 -38.78
N LEU A 81 44.25 49.54 -37.81
CA LEU A 81 43.25 49.65 -36.75
C LEU A 81 43.89 50.30 -35.51
N ALA A 82 43.19 51.25 -34.89
CA ALA A 82 43.72 52.02 -33.76
C ALA A 82 44.02 51.17 -32.51
N THR A 83 43.47 49.95 -32.40
CA THR A 83 43.71 49.01 -31.30
C THR A 83 44.83 48.01 -31.57
N GLY A 84 45.47 48.06 -32.73
CA GLY A 84 46.51 47.09 -33.14
C GLY A 84 46.19 46.42 -34.47
N GLY A 85 47.23 46.00 -35.19
CA GLY A 85 47.14 45.34 -36.49
C GLY A 85 47.21 46.28 -37.69
N THR A 86 47.94 45.84 -38.71
CA THR A 86 48.02 46.48 -40.02
C THR A 86 47.95 45.44 -41.13
N LYS A 87 47.35 45.79 -42.27
CA LYS A 87 47.31 44.91 -43.44
C LYS A 87 47.34 45.70 -44.74
N THR A 88 48.17 45.27 -45.67
CA THR A 88 48.14 45.77 -47.04
C THR A 88 47.39 44.78 -47.94
N LEU A 89 46.38 45.25 -48.68
CA LEU A 89 45.58 44.48 -49.62
C LEU A 89 45.73 45.06 -51.04
N LYS A 90 45.96 44.21 -52.04
CA LYS A 90 45.92 44.61 -53.45
C LYS A 90 44.49 44.46 -53.97
N TYR A 91 44.07 45.32 -54.90
CA TYR A 91 42.77 45.19 -55.56
C TYR A 91 42.84 45.53 -57.05
N SER A 92 41.86 44.96 -57.76
CA SER A 92 41.50 45.28 -59.13
C SER A 92 39.97 45.19 -59.21
N VAL A 93 39.32 46.24 -59.70
CA VAL A 93 37.87 46.39 -59.81
C VAL A 93 37.55 46.82 -61.23
N ALA A 94 36.57 46.15 -61.85
CA ALA A 94 36.09 46.51 -63.18
C ALA A 94 35.58 47.97 -63.21
N ALA A 95 35.52 48.55 -64.41
CA ALA A 95 34.91 49.87 -64.61
C ALA A 95 33.48 49.88 -64.04
N ARG A 96 33.14 50.91 -63.26
CA ARG A 96 31.84 51.04 -62.56
C ARG A 96 31.48 49.86 -61.63
N GLY A 97 32.42 48.98 -61.30
CA GLY A 97 32.21 47.82 -60.43
C GLY A 97 32.52 48.09 -58.96
N ALA A 98 32.25 47.11 -58.11
CA ALA A 98 32.67 47.08 -56.71
C ALA A 98 33.29 45.73 -56.34
N LYS A 99 34.22 45.74 -55.38
CA LYS A 99 34.83 44.53 -54.83
C LYS A 99 35.01 44.66 -53.32
N THR A 100 34.59 43.65 -52.58
CA THR A 100 34.87 43.55 -51.14
C THR A 100 36.19 42.85 -50.91
N LEU A 101 37.00 43.43 -50.03
CA LEU A 101 38.30 42.90 -49.59
C LEU A 101 38.20 42.58 -48.10
N ASN A 102 38.68 41.42 -47.71
CA ASN A 102 38.56 40.93 -46.35
C ASN A 102 39.93 40.90 -45.66
N TRP A 103 40.00 41.48 -44.46
CA TRP A 103 41.15 41.40 -43.57
C TRP A 103 40.77 40.67 -42.29
N LYS A 104 41.31 39.47 -42.09
CA LYS A 104 41.17 38.73 -40.84
C LYS A 104 42.14 39.25 -39.79
N LEU A 105 41.63 39.81 -38.70
CA LEU A 105 42.43 40.28 -37.57
C LEU A 105 43.09 39.10 -36.83
N GLY A 106 44.31 39.35 -36.32
CA GLY A 106 44.94 38.43 -35.38
C GLY A 106 44.11 38.26 -34.11
N THR A 107 44.27 37.15 -33.39
CA THR A 107 43.53 36.90 -32.15
C THR A 107 43.81 37.98 -31.09
N ALA A 108 45.05 38.45 -31.00
CA ALA A 108 45.44 39.51 -30.07
C ALA A 108 44.77 40.85 -30.43
N ASP A 109 44.83 41.26 -31.70
CA ASP A 109 44.24 42.52 -32.18
C ASP A 109 42.72 42.53 -32.01
N TYR A 110 42.05 41.41 -32.29
CA TYR A 110 40.60 41.30 -32.09
C TYR A 110 40.23 41.37 -30.60
N ARG A 111 40.99 40.73 -29.70
CA ARG A 111 40.75 40.85 -28.25
C ARG A 111 40.90 42.30 -27.79
N ALA A 112 41.92 43.00 -28.25
CA ALA A 112 42.12 44.43 -27.93
C ALA A 112 40.97 45.30 -28.48
N PHE A 113 40.52 45.02 -29.70
CA PHE A 113 39.38 45.68 -30.33
C PHE A 113 38.06 45.47 -29.56
N VAL A 114 37.72 44.22 -29.21
CA VAL A 114 36.52 43.89 -28.45
C VAL A 114 36.54 44.55 -27.08
N LYS A 115 37.68 44.51 -26.37
CA LYS A 115 37.85 45.15 -25.06
C LYS A 115 37.57 46.65 -25.09
N ARG A 116 37.91 47.34 -26.19
CA ARG A 116 37.67 48.78 -26.34
C ARG A 116 36.24 49.12 -26.75
N GLY A 117 35.47 48.17 -27.28
CA GLY A 117 34.09 48.38 -27.74
C GLY A 117 33.93 49.18 -29.04
N SER A 118 34.97 49.88 -29.50
CA SER A 118 35.08 50.46 -30.85
C SER A 118 36.53 50.82 -31.20
N ALA A 119 36.85 50.93 -32.48
CA ALA A 119 38.16 51.39 -32.94
C ALA A 119 38.07 52.13 -34.28
N LYS A 120 38.91 53.16 -34.46
CA LYS A 120 39.08 53.81 -35.76
C LYS A 120 39.92 52.94 -36.68
N LEU A 121 39.39 52.60 -37.85
CA LEU A 121 40.11 52.00 -38.97
C LEU A 121 40.56 53.12 -39.90
N LYS A 122 41.88 53.31 -40.02
CA LYS A 122 42.47 54.17 -41.04
C LYS A 122 42.71 53.35 -42.31
N ILE A 123 42.20 53.83 -43.44
CA ILE A 123 42.32 53.21 -44.76
C ILE A 123 43.10 54.20 -45.63
N SER A 124 44.32 53.87 -46.01
CA SER A 124 45.12 54.69 -46.91
C SER A 124 45.39 53.91 -48.18
N GLY A 125 45.14 54.51 -49.35
CA GLY A 125 45.28 53.84 -50.64
C GLY A 125 46.14 54.64 -51.61
N ALA A 126 46.75 53.91 -52.54
CA ALA A 126 47.37 54.47 -53.73
C ALA A 126 46.84 53.72 -54.95
N THR A 127 46.23 54.44 -55.89
CA THR A 127 45.75 53.88 -57.14
C THR A 127 46.93 53.73 -58.10
N THR A 128 46.96 52.66 -58.90
CA THR A 128 47.94 52.45 -59.98
C THR A 128 47.32 52.58 -61.36
N LYS A 129 45.99 52.45 -61.47
CA LYS A 129 45.19 52.72 -62.67
C LYS A 129 43.82 53.29 -62.26
N PRO A 130 43.24 54.28 -62.98
CA PRO A 130 43.80 54.97 -64.15
C PRO A 130 44.76 56.13 -63.83
N SER A 131 44.89 56.54 -62.56
CA SER A 131 45.81 57.59 -62.10
C SER A 131 46.59 57.13 -60.86
N SER A 132 47.64 57.85 -60.48
CA SER A 132 48.48 57.59 -59.28
C SER A 132 47.99 58.32 -58.02
N ALA A 133 46.67 58.54 -57.90
CA ALA A 133 46.09 59.27 -56.80
C ALA A 133 46.26 58.52 -55.46
N LYS A 134 46.64 59.27 -54.42
CA LYS A 134 46.61 58.82 -53.04
C LYS A 134 45.31 59.26 -52.39
N PHE A 135 44.75 58.44 -51.52
CA PHE A 135 43.60 58.80 -50.72
C PHE A 135 43.72 58.26 -49.31
N THR A 136 43.02 58.88 -48.37
CA THR A 136 42.89 58.39 -47.00
C THR A 136 41.46 58.56 -46.55
N GLN A 137 40.94 57.53 -45.89
CA GLN A 137 39.61 57.50 -45.30
C GLN A 137 39.71 56.90 -43.91
N SER A 138 38.73 57.21 -43.07
CA SER A 138 38.60 56.58 -41.77
C SER A 138 37.18 56.04 -41.60
N ALA A 139 37.07 54.90 -40.92
CA ALA A 139 35.81 54.33 -40.49
C ALA A 139 35.89 54.00 -38.99
N THR A 140 34.76 54.01 -38.28
CA THR A 140 34.70 53.52 -36.90
C THR A 140 34.10 52.12 -36.92
N LEU A 141 34.89 51.14 -36.49
CA LEU A 141 34.45 49.75 -36.34
C LEU A 141 33.93 49.53 -34.93
N LYS A 142 32.88 48.72 -34.78
CA LYS A 142 32.33 48.24 -33.50
C LYS A 142 32.28 46.71 -33.49
N PRO A 143 32.55 46.03 -32.36
CA PRO A 143 32.32 44.60 -32.26
C PRO A 143 30.84 44.29 -32.51
N ALA A 144 30.58 43.23 -33.27
CA ALA A 144 29.22 42.77 -33.47
C ALA A 144 28.63 42.30 -32.12
N LYS A 145 27.34 42.58 -31.89
CA LYS A 145 26.63 42.18 -30.67
C LYS A 145 25.77 40.96 -30.95
N ALA A 146 25.81 39.98 -30.05
CA ALA A 146 24.96 38.80 -30.13
C ALA A 146 23.49 39.20 -30.30
N GLN A 147 22.85 38.69 -31.34
CA GLN A 147 21.44 38.96 -31.64
C GLN A 147 20.56 37.81 -31.15
N VAL A 148 21.13 36.63 -30.93
CA VAL A 148 20.44 35.48 -30.34
C VAL A 148 20.68 35.45 -28.84
N LYS A 149 19.65 35.23 -28.02
CA LYS A 149 19.76 35.04 -26.56
C LYS A 149 18.93 33.85 -26.10
N VAL A 150 19.41 33.10 -25.12
CA VAL A 150 18.59 32.10 -24.41
C VAL A 150 17.62 32.82 -23.49
N THR A 151 16.32 32.53 -23.58
CA THR A 151 15.27 33.21 -22.80
C THR A 151 14.76 32.39 -21.63
N THR A 152 15.12 31.10 -21.54
CA THR A 152 14.70 30.21 -20.46
C THR A 152 15.92 29.50 -19.88
N ALA A 153 16.11 29.66 -18.57
CA ALA A 153 17.29 29.18 -17.86
C ALA A 153 17.10 27.81 -17.22
N SER A 154 15.88 27.26 -17.15
CA SER A 154 15.62 25.96 -16.53
C SER A 154 14.62 25.14 -17.34
N TYR A 155 14.91 23.85 -17.49
CA TYR A 155 14.09 22.90 -18.24
C TYR A 155 13.95 21.58 -17.49
N THR A 156 12.75 21.01 -17.56
CA THR A 156 12.50 19.60 -17.27
C THR A 156 12.52 18.85 -18.60
N VAL A 157 13.34 17.81 -18.70
CA VAL A 157 13.42 16.98 -19.92
C VAL A 157 12.50 15.78 -19.75
N GLU A 158 11.38 15.82 -20.46
CA GLU A 158 10.38 14.74 -20.45
C GLU A 158 10.91 13.44 -21.04
N SER A 159 10.13 12.36 -20.91
CA SER A 159 10.44 11.03 -21.46
C SER A 159 10.68 11.03 -22.97
N ASN A 160 10.15 12.02 -23.71
CA ASN A 160 10.41 12.20 -25.14
C ASN A 160 11.85 12.66 -25.47
N ARG A 161 12.66 13.02 -24.46
CA ARG A 161 14.06 13.45 -24.57
C ARG A 161 14.26 14.77 -25.33
N VAL A 162 13.21 15.55 -25.55
CA VAL A 162 13.27 16.81 -26.30
C VAL A 162 13.47 17.98 -25.34
N LEU A 163 14.58 18.70 -25.50
CA LEU A 163 14.82 20.00 -24.87
C LEU A 163 14.34 21.12 -25.82
N PRO A 164 13.24 21.82 -25.52
CA PRO A 164 12.75 22.93 -26.34
C PRO A 164 13.51 24.22 -25.99
N LEU A 165 14.76 24.35 -26.44
CA LEU A 165 15.61 25.51 -26.15
C LEU A 165 14.96 26.80 -26.68
N ARG A 166 14.49 27.65 -25.76
CA ARG A 166 13.82 28.92 -26.09
C ARG A 166 14.85 30.02 -26.28
N LEU A 167 14.80 30.66 -27.44
CA LEU A 167 15.71 31.72 -27.86
C LEU A 167 14.93 32.97 -28.26
N SER A 168 15.59 34.14 -28.26
CA SER A 168 15.08 35.37 -28.88
C SER A 168 16.10 35.93 -29.86
N CYS A 169 15.62 36.46 -31.00
CA CYS A 169 16.42 37.12 -32.02
C CYS A 169 16.09 38.62 -32.04
N ALA A 170 17.10 39.47 -31.87
CA ALA A 170 16.95 40.93 -31.90
C ALA A 170 17.08 41.55 -33.31
N ALA A 171 17.68 40.82 -34.26
CA ALA A 171 17.94 41.32 -35.61
C ALA A 171 16.66 41.44 -36.44
N ALA A 172 16.45 42.60 -37.07
CA ALA A 172 15.29 42.83 -37.94
C ALA A 172 15.26 41.88 -39.15
N ALA A 173 16.42 41.56 -39.73
CA ALA A 173 16.56 40.62 -40.85
C ALA A 173 16.48 39.14 -40.43
N GLY A 174 16.30 38.85 -39.13
CA GLY A 174 16.39 37.51 -38.58
C GLY A 174 17.81 37.09 -38.21
N CYS A 175 17.90 35.97 -37.50
CA CYS A 175 19.14 35.39 -37.00
C CYS A 175 19.28 33.96 -37.55
N ALA A 176 20.49 33.59 -37.98
CA ALA A 176 20.83 32.23 -38.37
C ALA A 176 22.06 31.75 -37.60
N GLY A 177 22.15 30.47 -37.29
CA GLY A 177 23.28 29.94 -36.53
C GLY A 177 23.14 28.48 -36.09
N THR A 178 23.87 28.10 -35.06
CA THR A 178 23.80 26.79 -34.39
C THR A 178 23.80 26.95 -32.88
N ALA A 179 22.98 26.17 -32.19
CA ALA A 179 22.99 26.02 -30.74
C ALA A 179 23.55 24.65 -30.38
N LYS A 180 24.50 24.60 -29.45
CA LYS A 180 25.11 23.37 -28.93
C LYS A 180 24.92 23.28 -27.43
N LEU A 181 24.28 22.23 -26.94
CA LEU A 181 24.22 21.92 -25.51
C LEU A 181 25.50 21.18 -25.10
N GLN A 182 26.13 21.61 -24.01
CA GLN A 182 27.42 21.11 -23.56
C GLN A 182 27.45 20.84 -22.05
N LEU A 183 28.23 19.82 -21.66
CA LEU A 183 28.57 19.50 -20.28
C LEU A 183 30.08 19.27 -20.20
N GLY A 184 30.77 19.98 -19.30
CA GLY A 184 32.24 19.91 -19.19
C GLY A 184 32.97 20.20 -20.50
N GLY A 185 32.43 21.11 -21.33
CA GLY A 185 32.98 21.45 -22.65
C GLY A 185 32.70 20.45 -23.79
N LYS A 186 32.17 19.25 -23.50
CA LYS A 186 31.77 18.27 -24.52
C LYS A 186 30.39 18.59 -25.06
N THR A 187 30.21 18.52 -26.38
CA THR A 187 28.90 18.73 -27.03
C THR A 187 28.04 17.49 -26.89
N LEU A 188 26.85 17.64 -26.31
CA LEU A 188 25.87 16.57 -26.14
C LEU A 188 24.95 16.48 -27.36
N VAL A 189 24.39 17.62 -27.77
CA VAL A 189 23.46 17.73 -28.89
C VAL A 189 23.57 19.11 -29.51
N GLN A 190 23.24 19.24 -30.80
CA GLN A 190 23.23 20.51 -31.50
C GLN A 190 22.00 20.66 -32.40
N GLY A 191 21.58 21.90 -32.64
CA GLY A 191 20.46 22.24 -33.50
C GLY A 191 20.73 23.50 -34.31
N LYS A 192 20.17 23.58 -35.51
CA LYS A 192 20.23 24.79 -36.34
C LYS A 192 19.29 25.86 -35.77
N VAL A 193 19.78 27.09 -35.70
CA VAL A 193 18.98 28.27 -35.34
C VAL A 193 18.60 28.98 -36.63
N GLN A 194 17.31 29.11 -36.90
CA GLN A 194 16.75 29.96 -37.96
C GLN A 194 15.58 30.72 -37.33
N ALA A 195 15.73 32.02 -37.13
CA ALA A 195 14.81 32.81 -36.33
C ALA A 195 14.44 34.10 -37.05
N LYS A 196 13.15 34.43 -37.13
CA LYS A 196 12.71 35.81 -37.39
C LYS A 196 12.92 36.65 -36.12
N LYS A 197 12.83 37.97 -36.23
CA LYS A 197 12.85 38.86 -35.05
C LYS A 197 11.80 38.40 -34.03
N GLY A 198 12.20 38.27 -32.76
CA GLY A 198 11.33 37.79 -31.67
C GLY A 198 11.72 36.41 -31.14
N ALA A 199 10.77 35.75 -30.47
CA ALA A 199 11.00 34.45 -29.84
C ALA A 199 11.01 33.30 -30.87
N THR A 200 11.88 32.32 -30.65
CA THR A 200 11.94 31.06 -31.42
C THR A 200 12.27 29.89 -30.49
N THR A 201 12.00 28.67 -30.93
CA THR A 201 12.34 27.45 -30.18
C THR A 201 13.14 26.51 -31.06
N VAL A 202 14.28 26.04 -30.55
CA VAL A 202 15.10 25.01 -31.18
C VAL A 202 14.94 23.72 -30.39
N LYS A 203 14.46 22.66 -31.04
CA LYS A 203 14.36 21.34 -30.42
C LYS A 203 15.72 20.65 -30.44
N LEU A 204 16.23 20.32 -29.27
CA LEU A 204 17.45 19.54 -29.09
C LEU A 204 17.07 18.18 -28.50
N THR A 205 17.24 17.10 -29.25
CA THR A 205 16.87 15.75 -28.80
C THR A 205 18.08 15.05 -28.18
N LEU A 206 18.00 14.70 -26.90
CA LEU A 206 19.03 13.92 -26.21
C LEU A 206 18.93 12.44 -26.63
N THR A 207 20.07 11.76 -26.67
CA THR A 207 20.10 10.29 -26.76
C THR A 207 19.55 9.67 -25.46
N ALA A 208 19.14 8.39 -25.51
CA ALA A 208 18.71 7.66 -24.30
C ALA A 208 19.78 7.70 -23.19
N ALA A 209 21.04 7.45 -23.54
CA ALA A 209 22.15 7.45 -22.60
C ALA A 209 22.42 8.84 -21.98
N GLN A 210 22.16 9.93 -22.70
CA GLN A 210 22.28 11.29 -22.16
C GLN A 210 21.11 11.64 -21.23
N ALA A 211 19.88 11.27 -21.62
CA ALA A 211 18.70 11.50 -20.79
C ALA A 211 18.75 10.70 -19.48
N ALA A 212 19.29 9.47 -19.51
CA ALA A 212 19.47 8.63 -18.33
C ALA A 212 20.45 9.22 -17.29
N LYS A 213 21.35 10.13 -17.69
CA LYS A 213 22.27 10.83 -16.78
C LYS A 213 21.63 12.04 -16.09
N LEU A 214 20.40 12.42 -16.46
CA LEU A 214 19.67 13.47 -15.76
C LEU A 214 19.09 12.91 -14.46
N THR A 215 19.24 13.66 -13.38
CA THR A 215 18.63 13.36 -12.08
C THR A 215 17.42 14.27 -11.85
N THR A 216 16.66 14.02 -10.79
CA THR A 216 15.58 14.90 -10.33
C THR A 216 16.11 16.24 -9.80
N THR A 217 17.37 16.28 -9.36
CA THR A 217 18.08 17.50 -8.97
C THR A 217 18.59 18.25 -10.20
N ALA A 218 18.35 19.57 -10.24
CA ALA A 218 18.75 20.40 -11.37
C ALA A 218 20.29 20.51 -11.49
N ALA A 219 20.84 20.12 -12.64
CA ALA A 219 22.27 20.24 -12.94
C ALA A 219 22.52 21.36 -13.97
N LYS A 220 23.68 22.04 -13.87
CA LYS A 220 24.07 23.16 -14.77
C LYS A 220 24.68 22.64 -16.07
N TYR A 221 24.26 23.23 -17.19
CA TYR A 221 24.75 22.97 -18.55
C TYR A 221 25.08 24.27 -19.25
N THR A 222 25.97 24.21 -20.23
CA THR A 222 26.36 25.35 -21.07
C THR A 222 25.73 25.22 -22.45
N VAL A 223 25.08 26.27 -22.94
CA VAL A 223 24.60 26.38 -24.31
C VAL A 223 25.57 27.30 -25.06
N SER A 224 26.28 26.75 -26.02
CA SER A 224 27.14 27.50 -26.95
C SER A 224 26.34 27.89 -28.20
N LEU A 225 26.21 29.18 -28.46
CA LEU A 225 25.51 29.75 -29.61
C LEU A 225 26.53 30.30 -30.61
N THR A 226 26.39 29.92 -31.87
CA THR A 226 27.20 30.45 -32.98
C THR A 226 26.26 31.02 -34.03
N GLU A 227 26.16 32.34 -34.07
CA GLU A 227 25.42 33.10 -35.07
C GLU A 227 26.26 33.22 -36.35
N THR A 228 25.64 33.03 -37.51
CA THR A 228 26.24 33.23 -38.85
C THR A 228 25.59 34.39 -39.59
N LYS A 229 24.40 34.84 -39.17
CA LYS A 229 23.72 36.05 -39.65
C LYS A 229 22.99 36.73 -38.48
N PRO A 230 22.94 38.07 -38.41
CA PRO A 230 23.49 39.02 -39.39
C PRO A 230 25.02 39.10 -39.38
N ASP A 231 25.65 38.98 -38.22
CA ASP A 231 27.10 38.93 -38.06
C ASP A 231 27.53 37.56 -37.51
N ALA A 232 28.76 37.12 -37.82
CA ALA A 232 29.30 35.89 -37.27
C ALA A 232 29.70 36.06 -35.80
N ILE A 233 28.93 35.55 -34.83
CA ILE A 233 29.17 35.75 -33.39
C ILE A 233 29.06 34.43 -32.62
N ALA A 234 30.06 34.12 -31.79
CA ALA A 234 29.99 33.03 -30.81
C ALA A 234 29.83 33.57 -29.39
N HIS A 235 28.90 33.00 -28.61
CA HIS A 235 28.71 33.30 -27.19
C HIS A 235 28.10 32.11 -26.44
N THR A 236 28.05 32.17 -25.10
CA THR A 236 27.53 31.09 -24.26
C THR A 236 26.44 31.58 -23.31
N ALA A 237 25.58 30.66 -22.89
CA ALA A 237 24.59 30.86 -21.82
C ALA A 237 24.56 29.62 -20.91
N THR A 238 24.16 29.79 -19.65
CA THR A 238 23.99 28.67 -18.71
C THR A 238 22.51 28.34 -18.57
N ILE A 239 22.17 27.05 -18.58
CA ILE A 239 20.83 26.54 -18.29
C ILE A 239 20.92 25.43 -17.23
N THR A 240 19.80 25.09 -16.60
CA THR A 240 19.67 23.92 -15.74
C THR A 240 18.72 22.91 -16.34
N LEU A 241 19.08 21.62 -16.26
CA LEU A 241 18.26 20.49 -16.72
C LEU A 241 17.97 19.55 -15.54
N ARG A 242 16.76 19.00 -15.48
CA ARG A 242 16.36 17.91 -14.58
C ARG A 242 15.41 16.94 -15.26
N LYS A 243 15.29 15.73 -14.71
CA LYS A 243 14.23 14.76 -15.03
C LYS A 243 12.93 15.16 -14.29
N PRO A 244 11.74 14.90 -14.85
CA PRO A 244 10.51 14.99 -14.06
C PRO A 244 10.61 14.09 -12.82
N THR A 245 10.16 14.59 -11.68
CA THR A 245 9.88 13.74 -10.53
C THR A 245 8.82 12.73 -10.98
N PRO A 246 9.02 11.42 -10.79
CA PRO A 246 7.97 10.44 -11.01
C PRO A 246 6.71 10.93 -10.29
N ALA A 247 5.55 10.91 -10.96
CA ALA A 247 4.31 11.05 -10.23
C ALA A 247 4.29 9.92 -9.17
N PRO A 248 3.82 10.19 -7.94
CA PRO A 248 3.55 9.09 -7.03
C PRO A 248 2.63 8.11 -7.76
N GLU A 249 3.00 6.84 -7.74
CA GLU A 249 2.11 5.78 -8.19
C GLU A 249 0.79 5.95 -7.42
N PRO A 250 -0.38 5.90 -8.09
CA PRO A 250 -1.64 5.94 -7.37
C PRO A 250 -1.60 4.82 -6.33
N GLU A 251 -1.90 5.17 -5.08
CA GLU A 251 -2.03 4.19 -4.01
C GLU A 251 -3.05 3.14 -4.49
N PRO A 252 -2.73 1.82 -4.40
CA PRO A 252 -3.67 0.80 -4.80
C PRO A 252 -4.98 1.00 -4.05
N GLU A 253 -6.10 0.93 -4.77
CA GLU A 253 -7.43 1.04 -4.17
C GLU A 253 -7.58 -0.11 -3.16
N ALA A 254 -8.05 0.21 -1.94
CA ALA A 254 -8.22 -0.79 -0.91
C ALA A 254 -9.21 -1.87 -1.40
N PRO A 255 -8.94 -3.16 -1.12
CA PRO A 255 -9.83 -4.24 -1.51
C PRO A 255 -11.21 -4.05 -0.86
N VAL A 256 -12.27 -4.28 -1.64
CA VAL A 256 -13.64 -4.28 -1.12
C VAL A 256 -13.88 -5.64 -0.46
N ARG A 257 -14.03 -5.64 0.87
CA ARG A 257 -14.27 -6.85 1.66
C ARG A 257 -15.76 -7.24 1.60
N GLY A 258 -16.05 -8.50 1.29
CA GLY A 258 -17.39 -9.08 1.41
C GLY A 258 -17.67 -9.54 2.85
N ALA A 259 -18.93 -9.73 3.22
CA ALA A 259 -19.29 -10.37 4.48
C ALA A 259 -19.26 -11.90 4.34
N SER A 260 -18.79 -12.62 5.36
CA SER A 260 -19.02 -14.07 5.47
C SER A 260 -20.48 -14.36 5.82
N LYS A 261 -20.90 -15.62 5.68
CA LYS A 261 -22.24 -16.02 6.14
C LYS A 261 -22.38 -15.94 7.65
N ALA A 262 -21.30 -16.21 8.38
CA ALA A 262 -21.31 -16.06 9.83
C ALA A 262 -21.65 -14.60 10.23
N TYR A 263 -21.08 -13.62 9.52
CA TYR A 263 -21.36 -12.21 9.74
C TYR A 263 -22.74 -11.78 9.24
N ALA A 264 -23.13 -12.22 8.05
CA ALA A 264 -24.35 -11.74 7.39
C ALA A 264 -25.64 -12.43 7.87
N GLU A 265 -25.58 -13.71 8.21
CA GLU A 265 -26.75 -14.56 8.43
C GLU A 265 -26.82 -15.17 9.83
N ARG A 266 -25.68 -15.27 10.53
CA ARG A 266 -25.58 -15.95 11.84
C ARG A 266 -25.11 -15.04 12.97
N ASN A 267 -24.95 -13.76 12.71
CA ASN A 267 -24.52 -12.82 13.74
C ASN A 267 -25.62 -12.63 14.79
N TRP A 268 -25.22 -12.18 15.97
CA TRP A 268 -26.14 -12.01 17.10
C TRP A 268 -27.23 -10.98 16.80
N VAL A 269 -28.43 -11.24 17.33
CA VAL A 269 -29.56 -10.33 17.31
C VAL A 269 -30.04 -10.15 18.76
N PRO A 270 -30.21 -8.90 19.24
CA PRO A 270 -30.69 -8.65 20.59
C PRO A 270 -32.03 -9.30 20.88
N SER A 271 -32.12 -9.95 22.02
CA SER A 271 -33.36 -10.39 22.66
C SER A 271 -34.04 -9.23 23.39
N ALA A 272 -35.19 -9.50 24.03
CA ALA A 272 -35.95 -8.50 24.76
C ALA A 272 -35.27 -8.01 26.07
N VAL A 273 -34.29 -8.76 26.57
CA VAL A 273 -33.56 -8.43 27.82
C VAL A 273 -32.16 -7.87 27.55
N ASP A 274 -31.70 -7.94 26.30
CA ASP A 274 -30.44 -7.37 25.86
C ASP A 274 -30.53 -5.85 25.79
N THR A 275 -29.42 -5.19 26.10
CA THR A 275 -29.40 -3.72 26.20
C THR A 275 -28.47 -3.09 25.18
N CYS A 276 -27.53 -3.83 24.60
CA CYS A 276 -26.72 -3.32 23.49
C CYS A 276 -27.47 -3.42 22.15
N PRO A 277 -27.23 -2.50 21.20
CA PRO A 277 -27.82 -2.58 19.88
C PRO A 277 -27.05 -3.55 18.97
N ALA A 278 -27.74 -4.11 17.96
CA ALA A 278 -27.17 -5.09 17.03
C ALA A 278 -25.97 -4.55 16.25
N GLU A 279 -26.01 -3.28 15.84
CA GLU A 279 -24.92 -2.64 15.11
C GLU A 279 -23.64 -2.48 15.94
N LEU A 280 -23.76 -2.35 17.26
CA LEU A 280 -22.59 -2.29 18.15
C LEU A 280 -21.94 -3.67 18.24
N HIS A 281 -22.74 -4.74 18.33
CA HIS A 281 -22.24 -6.11 18.27
C HIS A 281 -21.53 -6.38 16.93
N ALA A 282 -22.17 -6.04 15.82
CA ALA A 282 -21.62 -6.22 14.47
C ALA A 282 -20.34 -5.40 14.19
N SER A 283 -20.00 -4.43 15.06
CA SER A 283 -18.73 -3.70 14.98
C SER A 283 -17.52 -4.54 15.45
N TYR A 284 -17.77 -5.59 16.24
CA TYR A 284 -16.77 -6.58 16.63
C TYR A 284 -16.59 -7.58 15.50
N GLN A 285 -15.69 -7.22 14.58
CA GLN A 285 -15.43 -7.97 13.37
C GLN A 285 -13.93 -8.09 13.09
N THR A 286 -13.56 -9.08 12.29
CA THR A 286 -12.20 -9.26 11.76
C THR A 286 -12.23 -9.63 10.28
N VAL A 287 -11.15 -9.40 9.56
CA VAL A 287 -10.97 -9.89 8.19
C VAL A 287 -10.26 -11.25 8.23
N GLY A 288 -10.92 -12.28 7.70
CA GLY A 288 -10.38 -13.64 7.67
C GLY A 288 -9.43 -13.92 6.48
N PRO A 289 -8.86 -15.13 6.40
CA PRO A 289 -7.86 -15.49 5.38
C PRO A 289 -8.37 -15.43 3.93
N ASP A 290 -9.68 -15.51 3.73
CA ASP A 290 -10.36 -15.42 2.44
C ASP A 290 -10.72 -13.97 2.06
N GLY A 291 -10.34 -12.99 2.88
CA GLY A 291 -10.63 -11.57 2.66
C GLY A 291 -12.07 -11.17 2.97
N LYS A 292 -12.86 -12.02 3.65
CA LYS A 292 -14.21 -11.66 4.11
C LYS A 292 -14.20 -11.14 5.55
N ILE A 293 -15.25 -10.42 5.90
CA ILE A 293 -15.55 -9.95 7.25
C ILE A 293 -16.23 -11.07 8.03
N TYR A 294 -15.72 -11.38 9.23
CA TYR A 294 -16.27 -12.35 10.18
C TYR A 294 -16.57 -11.68 11.51
N PRO A 295 -17.57 -12.16 12.28
CA PRO A 295 -17.66 -11.83 13.70
C PRO A 295 -16.39 -12.30 14.42
N THR A 296 -16.07 -11.66 15.54
CA THR A 296 -14.93 -12.01 16.39
C THR A 296 -15.30 -11.82 17.85
N TRP A 297 -14.36 -12.09 18.75
CA TRP A 297 -14.55 -11.93 20.18
C TRP A 297 -14.92 -10.50 20.57
N HIS A 298 -15.83 -10.38 21.54
CA HIS A 298 -16.15 -9.16 22.24
C HIS A 298 -16.37 -9.46 23.73
N PRO A 299 -16.21 -8.48 24.63
CA PRO A 299 -16.62 -8.66 26.02
C PRO A 299 -18.14 -8.73 26.12
N ALA A 300 -18.67 -9.44 27.11
CA ALA A 300 -20.12 -9.59 27.31
C ALA A 300 -20.85 -8.25 27.54
N GLN A 301 -20.15 -7.26 28.11
CA GLN A 301 -20.64 -5.90 28.33
C GLN A 301 -19.66 -4.86 27.80
N VAL A 302 -20.22 -3.77 27.30
CA VAL A 302 -19.48 -2.65 26.73
C VAL A 302 -20.15 -1.33 27.10
N THR A 303 -19.38 -0.24 27.14
CA THR A 303 -19.98 1.09 27.12
C THR A 303 -20.37 1.41 25.68
N ASP A 304 -21.67 1.58 25.42
CA ASP A 304 -22.14 1.99 24.10
C ASP A 304 -21.61 3.42 23.79
N PRO A 305 -20.81 3.61 22.73
CA PRO A 305 -20.24 4.91 22.41
C PRO A 305 -21.29 5.96 22.01
N ALA A 306 -22.48 5.54 21.57
CA ALA A 306 -23.56 6.46 21.18
C ALA A 306 -24.28 7.06 22.38
N THR A 307 -24.48 6.27 23.45
CA THR A 307 -25.24 6.67 24.65
C THR A 307 -24.34 6.99 25.85
N GLY A 308 -23.15 6.40 25.91
CA GLY A 308 -22.24 6.45 27.06
C GLY A 308 -22.65 5.53 28.21
N GLU A 309 -23.67 4.69 28.02
CA GLU A 309 -24.19 3.78 29.04
C GLU A 309 -23.57 2.39 28.92
N LEU A 310 -23.43 1.70 30.05
CA LEU A 310 -23.05 0.28 30.04
C LEU A 310 -24.21 -0.54 29.53
N CYS A 311 -23.98 -1.37 28.51
CA CYS A 311 -24.94 -2.29 27.96
C CYS A 311 -24.36 -3.72 27.92
N SER A 312 -25.23 -4.72 27.75
CA SER A 312 -24.89 -6.13 27.62
C SER A 312 -25.43 -6.72 26.32
N PHE A 313 -24.65 -7.63 25.73
CA PHE A 313 -25.05 -8.46 24.59
C PHE A 313 -25.79 -9.75 25.01
N GLY A 314 -25.93 -10.01 26.32
CA GLY A 314 -26.63 -11.19 26.84
C GLY A 314 -25.87 -12.51 26.73
N HIS A 315 -24.69 -12.52 26.08
CA HIS A 315 -23.85 -13.69 25.91
C HIS A 315 -22.37 -13.35 26.08
N GLU A 316 -21.55 -14.38 26.29
CA GLU A 316 -20.09 -14.28 26.45
C GLU A 316 -19.35 -15.13 25.42
N HIS A 317 -18.10 -14.77 25.14
CA HIS A 317 -17.22 -15.53 24.25
C HIS A 317 -15.99 -16.09 24.98
N GLY A 318 -16.07 -16.33 26.29
CA GLY A 318 -14.98 -16.84 27.12
C GLY A 318 -13.92 -15.78 27.44
N ALA A 319 -12.67 -16.23 27.54
CA ALA A 319 -11.52 -15.38 27.87
C ALA A 319 -11.23 -14.36 26.77
N ASP A 320 -10.72 -13.19 27.15
CA ASP A 320 -10.24 -12.19 26.20
C ASP A 320 -8.99 -12.72 25.46
N PRO A 321 -9.06 -12.95 24.13
CA PRO A 321 -7.96 -13.53 23.38
C PRO A 321 -6.71 -12.65 23.41
N SER A 322 -6.83 -11.33 23.59
CA SER A 322 -5.68 -10.42 23.69
C SER A 322 -4.83 -10.64 24.94
N THR A 323 -5.33 -11.41 25.92
CA THR A 323 -4.56 -11.83 27.09
C THR A 323 -3.62 -13.00 26.81
N SER A 324 -3.75 -13.66 25.65
CA SER A 324 -2.84 -14.73 25.24
C SER A 324 -1.50 -14.16 24.78
N GLU A 325 -0.39 -14.76 25.23
CA GLU A 325 0.96 -14.36 24.80
C GLU A 325 1.23 -14.65 23.32
N ILE A 326 0.37 -15.47 22.69
CA ILE A 326 0.48 -15.86 21.29
C ILE A 326 -0.60 -15.25 20.39
N PHE A 327 -1.45 -14.35 20.92
CA PHE A 327 -2.57 -13.77 20.17
C PHE A 327 -2.14 -13.11 18.87
N ASP A 328 -1.16 -12.21 18.89
CA ASP A 328 -0.72 -11.47 17.69
C ASP A 328 -0.21 -12.43 16.59
N TRP A 329 0.45 -13.53 16.99
CA TRP A 329 0.90 -14.55 16.05
C TRP A 329 -0.26 -15.30 15.40
N VAL A 330 -1.28 -15.64 16.19
CA VAL A 330 -2.49 -16.33 15.69
C VAL A 330 -3.35 -15.39 14.82
N ALA A 331 -3.57 -14.15 15.27
CA ALA A 331 -4.31 -13.15 14.50
C ALA A 331 -3.61 -12.83 13.16
N ALA A 332 -2.28 -12.79 13.13
CA ALA A 332 -1.52 -12.62 11.90
C ALA A 332 -1.64 -13.82 10.95
N PHE A 333 -1.74 -15.05 11.48
CA PHE A 333 -1.97 -16.24 10.65
C PHE A 333 -3.33 -16.20 9.95
N TYR A 334 -4.35 -15.64 10.60
CA TYR A 334 -5.69 -15.52 10.05
C TYR A 334 -5.91 -14.27 9.18
N ALA A 335 -4.95 -13.35 9.12
CA ALA A 335 -5.05 -12.19 8.24
C ALA A 335 -4.89 -12.60 6.77
N PRO A 336 -5.61 -11.95 5.83
CA PRO A 336 -5.39 -12.17 4.40
C PRO A 336 -4.06 -11.57 3.93
N ASP A 337 -3.49 -12.11 2.86
CA ASP A 337 -2.22 -11.66 2.28
C ASP A 337 -2.27 -10.19 1.78
N ASP A 338 -3.47 -9.68 1.46
CA ASP A 338 -3.71 -8.32 0.98
C ASP A 338 -4.28 -7.38 2.06
N LEU A 339 -4.06 -7.70 3.34
CA LEU A 339 -4.49 -6.87 4.48
C LEU A 339 -3.97 -5.42 4.33
N VAL A 340 -4.87 -4.45 4.49
CA VAL A 340 -4.53 -3.02 4.47
C VAL A 340 -4.36 -2.51 5.89
N ALA A 341 -3.46 -1.54 6.07
CA ALA A 341 -3.21 -0.92 7.37
C ALA A 341 -4.51 -0.34 7.97
N GLY A 342 -4.85 -0.80 9.17
CA GLY A 342 -6.04 -0.38 9.92
C GLY A 342 -7.23 -1.33 9.82
N GLU A 343 -7.18 -2.36 8.96
CA GLU A 343 -8.19 -3.42 8.96
C GLU A 343 -8.07 -4.31 10.23
N PRO A 344 -9.19 -4.76 10.81
CA PRO A 344 -9.16 -5.53 12.05
C PRO A 344 -8.71 -6.99 11.84
N VAL A 345 -7.78 -7.44 12.69
CA VAL A 345 -7.27 -8.81 12.74
C VAL A 345 -7.62 -9.47 14.07
N GLY A 346 -7.87 -10.78 14.07
CA GLY A 346 -8.35 -11.52 15.24
C GLY A 346 -8.72 -12.97 14.89
N LEU A 347 -9.59 -13.56 15.72
CA LEU A 347 -10.09 -14.93 15.52
C LEU A 347 -11.39 -14.90 14.69
N PRO A 348 -11.43 -15.44 13.46
CA PRO A 348 -12.60 -15.32 12.59
C PRO A 348 -13.67 -16.37 12.93
N PHE A 349 -14.71 -15.95 13.65
CA PHE A 349 -15.79 -16.85 14.04
C PHE A 349 -16.63 -17.28 12.83
N GLY A 350 -16.66 -18.58 12.54
CA GLY A 350 -17.41 -19.18 11.43
C GLY A 350 -16.57 -19.44 10.17
N TYR A 351 -15.25 -19.20 10.22
CA TYR A 351 -14.36 -19.38 9.08
C TYR A 351 -14.32 -20.83 8.57
N THR A 352 -14.24 -21.80 9.46
CA THR A 352 -14.21 -23.22 9.06
C THR A 352 -15.53 -23.65 8.43
N SER A 353 -16.65 -23.14 8.96
CA SER A 353 -17.99 -23.35 8.40
C SER A 353 -18.14 -22.75 6.99
N GLU A 354 -17.56 -21.57 6.75
CA GLU A 354 -17.51 -20.95 5.42
C GLU A 354 -16.65 -21.79 4.45
N GLU A 355 -15.49 -22.27 4.87
CA GLU A 355 -14.65 -23.12 4.03
C GLU A 355 -15.27 -24.50 3.78
N LEU A 356 -16.06 -25.03 4.73
CA LEU A 356 -16.88 -26.22 4.50
C LEU A 356 -17.88 -26.03 3.37
N GLU A 357 -18.49 -24.85 3.27
CA GLU A 357 -19.37 -24.52 2.16
C GLU A 357 -18.64 -24.53 0.83
N ASN A 358 -17.51 -23.82 0.77
CA ASN A 358 -16.67 -23.78 -0.42
C ASN A 358 -16.23 -25.19 -0.84
N TYR A 359 -15.81 -26.00 0.15
CA TYR A 359 -15.36 -27.37 -0.08
C TYR A 359 -16.50 -28.26 -0.59
N GLY A 360 -17.66 -28.19 0.06
CA GLY A 360 -18.85 -28.98 -0.28
C GLY A 360 -19.41 -28.65 -1.67
N HIS A 361 -19.33 -27.39 -2.10
CA HIS A 361 -19.72 -26.98 -3.45
C HIS A 361 -18.86 -27.63 -4.55
N GLU A 362 -17.57 -27.82 -4.30
CA GLU A 362 -16.66 -28.39 -5.29
C GLU A 362 -16.56 -29.92 -5.24
N HIS A 363 -16.66 -30.51 -4.05
CA HIS A 363 -16.39 -31.94 -3.84
C HIS A 363 -17.67 -32.76 -3.63
N GLY A 364 -18.81 -32.11 -3.32
CA GLY A 364 -20.10 -32.76 -3.09
C GLY A 364 -20.16 -33.61 -1.81
N GLY A 365 -21.36 -34.03 -1.41
CA GLY A 365 -21.56 -35.06 -0.38
C GLY A 365 -21.23 -34.67 1.06
N MET A 366 -20.95 -33.39 1.33
CA MET A 366 -20.62 -32.91 2.68
C MET A 366 -21.86 -32.33 3.38
N ALA A 367 -22.09 -32.77 4.62
CA ALA A 367 -23.13 -32.19 5.46
C ALA A 367 -22.69 -30.80 5.92
N MET A 368 -23.45 -29.78 5.51
CA MET A 368 -23.18 -28.39 5.84
C MET A 368 -23.36 -28.12 7.34
N ARG A 369 -22.50 -27.29 7.90
CA ARG A 369 -22.58 -26.84 9.29
C ARG A 369 -22.31 -25.35 9.38
N HIS A 370 -23.24 -24.60 9.97
CA HIS A 370 -23.06 -23.20 10.32
C HIS A 370 -23.43 -23.02 11.77
N GLU A 371 -22.53 -22.40 12.53
CA GLU A 371 -22.69 -22.21 13.98
C GLU A 371 -23.44 -20.92 14.31
N ASP A 372 -24.05 -20.89 15.51
CA ASP A 372 -24.58 -19.63 16.05
C ASP A 372 -23.45 -18.79 16.64
N ASN A 373 -23.64 -17.46 16.68
CA ASN A 373 -22.61 -16.57 17.18
C ASN A 373 -22.30 -16.85 18.65
N ALA A 374 -23.33 -16.92 19.49
CA ALA A 374 -23.20 -17.01 20.95
C ALA A 374 -22.38 -18.24 21.37
N GLY A 375 -22.45 -19.37 20.68
CA GLY A 375 -21.71 -20.57 21.04
C GLY A 375 -20.19 -20.48 20.89
N HIS A 376 -19.61 -19.49 20.19
CA HIS A 376 -18.16 -19.37 20.06
C HIS A 376 -17.49 -18.94 21.37
N LYS A 377 -16.63 -19.78 21.95
CA LYS A 377 -15.91 -19.52 23.21
C LYS A 377 -14.40 -19.55 23.01
N VAL A 378 -13.71 -18.64 23.68
CA VAL A 378 -12.25 -18.52 23.67
C VAL A 378 -11.69 -18.98 25.01
N PHE A 379 -10.61 -19.75 24.95
CA PHE A 379 -9.87 -20.29 26.09
C PHE A 379 -8.40 -19.90 25.95
N VAL A 380 -7.82 -19.41 27.04
CA VAL A 380 -6.43 -18.95 27.09
C VAL A 380 -5.72 -19.62 28.25
N ALA A 381 -4.57 -20.24 27.98
CA ALA A 381 -3.63 -20.64 29.02
C ALA A 381 -2.21 -20.28 28.62
N ASN A 382 -1.63 -19.31 29.33
CA ASN A 382 -0.24 -18.92 29.13
C ASN A 382 0.66 -19.66 30.12
N ASN A 383 1.91 -19.86 29.73
CA ASN A 383 2.96 -20.43 30.56
C ASN A 383 2.62 -21.80 31.17
N VAL A 384 1.91 -22.65 30.41
CA VAL A 384 1.53 -24.00 30.83
C VAL A 384 2.76 -24.88 30.92
N LYS A 385 3.08 -25.33 32.14
CA LYS A 385 4.14 -26.30 32.36
C LYS A 385 3.65 -27.69 31.96
N MET A 386 4.30 -28.31 30.99
CA MET A 386 3.83 -29.58 30.44
C MET A 386 4.22 -30.74 31.36
N LEU A 387 3.29 -31.68 31.51
CA LEU A 387 3.42 -32.87 32.36
C LEU A 387 3.38 -34.13 31.50
N ASP A 388 4.28 -35.08 31.75
CA ASP A 388 4.16 -36.44 31.21
C ASP A 388 2.98 -37.20 31.83
N ALA A 389 2.65 -38.38 31.30
CA ALA A 389 1.59 -39.25 31.81
C ALA A 389 1.79 -39.70 33.28
N HIS A 390 2.99 -39.58 33.83
CA HIS A 390 3.31 -39.88 35.22
C HIS A 390 3.28 -38.63 36.12
N ARG A 391 2.89 -37.47 35.57
CA ARG A 391 2.85 -36.15 36.21
C ARG A 391 4.22 -35.62 36.63
N ASN A 392 5.27 -35.98 35.91
CA ASN A 392 6.56 -35.31 35.99
C ASN A 392 6.61 -34.13 35.01
N TRP A 393 7.34 -33.08 35.38
CA TRP A 393 7.62 -31.98 34.47
C TRP A 393 8.45 -32.44 33.29
N LEU A 394 7.98 -32.13 32.08
CA LEU A 394 8.80 -32.23 30.88
C LEU A 394 9.91 -31.18 30.92
N ARG A 395 11.08 -31.55 30.42
CA ARG A 395 12.27 -30.69 30.46
C ARG A 395 12.96 -30.62 29.11
N LEU A 396 13.54 -29.47 28.82
CA LEU A 396 14.43 -29.24 27.69
C LEU A 396 15.82 -29.82 27.98
N ALA A 397 16.68 -29.87 26.94
CA ALA A 397 18.06 -30.36 27.05
C ALA A 397 18.92 -29.59 28.06
N ASP A 398 18.60 -28.32 28.32
CA ASP A 398 19.27 -27.48 29.32
C ASP A 398 18.74 -27.68 30.76
N GLY A 399 17.76 -28.56 30.93
CA GLY A 399 17.13 -28.88 32.22
C GLY A 399 16.00 -27.94 32.62
N SER A 400 15.70 -26.88 31.87
CA SER A 400 14.53 -26.02 32.11
C SER A 400 13.22 -26.77 31.85
N GLN A 401 12.10 -26.28 32.40
CA GLN A 401 10.78 -26.88 32.18
C GLN A 401 10.26 -26.52 30.78
N LEU A 402 9.65 -27.49 30.10
CA LEU A 402 8.89 -27.22 28.89
C LEU A 402 7.63 -26.42 29.26
N VAL A 403 7.45 -25.31 28.57
CA VAL A 403 6.33 -24.38 28.77
C VAL A 403 5.65 -24.13 27.43
N CYS A 404 4.32 -24.13 27.43
CA CYS A 404 3.50 -23.83 26.25
C CYS A 404 2.48 -22.73 26.55
N ASP A 405 2.23 -21.88 25.56
CA ASP A 405 1.08 -20.98 25.52
C ASP A 405 0.04 -21.57 24.57
N VAL A 406 -1.22 -21.53 24.98
CA VAL A 406 -2.33 -22.13 24.26
C VAL A 406 -3.47 -21.13 24.13
N LEU A 407 -3.97 -20.97 22.91
CA LEU A 407 -5.13 -20.17 22.55
C LEU A 407 -6.09 -21.04 21.75
N ILE A 408 -7.31 -21.18 22.24
CA ILE A 408 -8.34 -22.00 21.59
C ILE A 408 -9.58 -21.15 21.41
N LYS A 409 -10.21 -21.25 20.24
CA LYS A 409 -11.60 -20.89 20.07
C LYS A 409 -12.38 -22.15 19.72
N GLN A 410 -13.46 -22.42 20.43
CA GLN A 410 -14.34 -23.58 20.22
C GLN A 410 -15.78 -23.11 20.20
N HIS A 411 -16.56 -23.56 19.21
CA HIS A 411 -18.01 -23.44 19.31
C HIS A 411 -18.58 -24.49 20.28
N GLN A 412 -19.19 -24.04 21.38
CA GLN A 412 -19.77 -24.87 22.44
C GLN A 412 -21.02 -24.22 23.06
N GLY A 413 -22.11 -24.19 22.30
CA GLY A 413 -23.43 -23.75 22.78
C GLY A 413 -24.07 -24.77 23.74
N SER A 414 -24.66 -24.30 24.85
CA SER A 414 -25.20 -25.14 25.94
C SER A 414 -26.73 -25.08 26.10
N TRP A 415 -27.42 -24.42 25.17
CA TRP A 415 -28.83 -24.02 25.34
C TRP A 415 -29.83 -24.76 24.43
N SER A 416 -29.37 -25.32 23.31
CA SER A 416 -30.21 -25.95 22.28
C SER A 416 -29.99 -27.48 22.25
N PRO A 417 -30.85 -28.26 21.57
CA PRO A 417 -30.62 -29.70 21.39
C PRO A 417 -29.49 -30.01 20.39
N ASP A 418 -28.87 -29.02 19.76
CA ASP A 418 -27.92 -29.21 18.65
C ASP A 418 -26.81 -30.22 18.94
N ALA A 419 -26.10 -30.04 20.06
CA ALA A 419 -25.00 -30.92 20.47
C ALA A 419 -25.43 -32.34 20.87
N THR A 420 -26.72 -32.63 21.00
CA THR A 420 -27.19 -34.00 21.32
C THR A 420 -26.97 -34.95 20.15
N SER A 421 -27.03 -34.45 18.90
CA SER A 421 -26.83 -35.25 17.68
C SER A 421 -25.67 -34.77 16.81
N ASN A 422 -25.40 -33.47 16.80
CA ASN A 422 -24.31 -32.90 16.01
C ASN A 422 -23.01 -33.03 16.79
N ASN A 423 -22.02 -33.69 16.17
CA ASN A 423 -20.73 -33.96 16.78
C ASN A 423 -19.65 -32.98 16.36
N ALA A 424 -19.80 -32.38 15.18
CA ALA A 424 -18.79 -31.54 14.57
C ALA A 424 -19.06 -30.07 14.89
N HIS A 425 -18.08 -29.41 15.48
CA HIS A 425 -18.15 -28.01 15.88
C HIS A 425 -16.84 -27.30 15.56
N GLU A 426 -16.95 -26.06 15.11
CA GLU A 426 -15.79 -25.27 14.70
C GLU A 426 -14.82 -25.03 15.86
N SER A 427 -13.56 -25.41 15.64
CA SER A 427 -12.45 -25.23 16.56
C SER A 427 -11.29 -24.57 15.83
N GLU A 428 -10.71 -23.57 16.47
CA GLU A 428 -9.40 -23.02 16.14
C GLU A 428 -8.49 -23.33 17.34
N PHE A 429 -7.42 -24.09 17.11
CA PHE A 429 -6.48 -24.49 18.15
C PHE A 429 -5.09 -23.96 17.80
N ALA A 430 -4.48 -23.23 18.72
CA ALA A 430 -3.12 -22.76 18.58
C ALA A 430 -2.31 -23.05 19.85
N ALA A 431 -1.08 -23.52 19.65
CA ALA A 431 -0.11 -23.68 20.73
C ALA A 431 1.29 -23.33 20.25
N ARG A 432 2.09 -22.71 21.11
CA ARG A 432 3.52 -22.48 20.90
C ARG A 432 4.27 -22.81 22.19
N CYS A 433 5.35 -23.58 22.06
CA CYS A 433 6.12 -24.07 23.20
C CYS A 433 7.59 -23.69 23.12
N THR A 434 8.26 -23.70 24.28
CA THR A 434 9.69 -23.38 24.41
C THR A 434 10.63 -24.41 23.77
N ASP A 435 10.14 -25.60 23.41
CA ASP A 435 10.92 -26.63 22.69
C ASP A 435 10.90 -26.46 21.17
N GLY A 436 10.24 -25.42 20.66
CA GLY A 436 10.05 -25.16 19.23
C GLY A 436 8.75 -25.72 18.64
N THR A 437 7.90 -26.38 19.44
CA THR A 437 6.58 -26.83 18.98
C THR A 437 5.70 -25.63 18.63
N GLU A 438 5.11 -25.64 17.44
CA GLU A 438 4.11 -24.66 17.01
C GLU A 438 2.97 -25.36 16.26
N ILE A 439 1.74 -24.99 16.58
CA ILE A 439 0.56 -25.37 15.80
C ILE A 439 -0.42 -24.20 15.74
N ILE A 440 -1.01 -23.99 14.56
CA ILE A 440 -2.26 -23.25 14.38
C ILE A 440 -3.12 -24.07 13.44
N THR A 441 -4.32 -24.42 13.88
CA THR A 441 -5.25 -25.20 13.07
C THR A 441 -6.68 -24.72 13.20
N SER A 442 -7.44 -24.77 12.11
CA SER A 442 -8.90 -24.64 12.13
C SER A 442 -9.56 -25.84 11.47
N ILE A 443 -10.46 -26.48 12.20
CA ILE A 443 -11.24 -27.66 11.75
C ILE A 443 -12.61 -27.70 12.43
N LEU A 444 -13.51 -28.49 11.89
CA LEU A 444 -14.72 -28.95 12.56
C LEU A 444 -14.35 -30.15 13.44
N THR A 445 -13.93 -29.85 14.68
CA THR A 445 -13.62 -30.86 15.68
C THR A 445 -14.85 -31.72 15.95
N ARG A 446 -14.66 -33.05 15.86
CA ARG A 446 -15.71 -34.05 16.07
C ARG A 446 -15.60 -34.63 17.47
N PHE A 447 -16.56 -34.31 18.34
CA PHE A 447 -16.61 -34.76 19.73
C PHE A 447 -17.27 -36.16 19.83
N GLY A 448 -16.65 -37.19 19.27
CA GLY A 448 -17.25 -38.52 19.13
C GLY A 448 -18.16 -38.65 17.90
N ASN A 449 -19.06 -39.63 17.91
CA ASN A 449 -19.92 -39.93 16.77
C ASN A 449 -21.10 -38.94 16.65
N ALA A 450 -21.55 -38.73 15.41
CA ALA A 450 -22.85 -38.11 15.15
C ALA A 450 -23.97 -39.05 15.61
N ASN A 451 -25.13 -38.48 15.98
CA ASN A 451 -26.30 -39.25 16.44
C ASN A 451 -26.07 -40.12 17.69
N GLU A 452 -25.13 -39.71 18.54
CA GLU A 452 -24.80 -40.36 19.79
C GLU A 452 -24.33 -39.32 20.81
N MET A 453 -24.64 -39.53 22.08
CA MET A 453 -24.03 -38.82 23.21
C MET A 453 -23.97 -39.76 24.42
N PHE A 454 -23.43 -39.28 25.53
CA PHE A 454 -23.29 -40.03 26.78
C PHE A 454 -23.92 -39.24 27.92
N GLY A 455 -24.46 -39.94 28.92
CA GLY A 455 -25.03 -39.28 30.10
C GLY A 455 -24.00 -39.17 31.23
N THR A 456 -24.05 -38.09 32.01
CA THR A 456 -23.12 -37.89 33.15
C THR A 456 -23.14 -39.04 34.17
N CYS A 457 -24.30 -39.65 34.43
CA CYS A 457 -24.44 -40.82 35.30
C CYS A 457 -24.11 -42.18 34.63
N ALA A 458 -23.90 -42.20 33.31
CA ALA A 458 -23.58 -43.39 32.54
C ALA A 458 -22.60 -43.05 31.39
N PRO A 459 -21.39 -42.55 31.72
CA PRO A 459 -20.49 -41.94 30.73
C PRO A 459 -19.88 -42.95 29.75
N ASP A 460 -20.04 -44.25 30.01
CA ASP A 460 -19.53 -45.35 29.17
C ASP A 460 -20.64 -46.05 28.38
N THR A 461 -21.88 -45.56 28.44
CA THR A 461 -23.01 -46.10 27.68
C THR A 461 -23.55 -45.05 26.71
N ALA A 462 -23.41 -45.35 25.42
CA ALA A 462 -23.94 -44.57 24.33
C ALA A 462 -25.47 -44.42 24.43
N ILE A 463 -25.94 -43.18 24.32
CA ILE A 463 -27.35 -42.83 24.15
C ILE A 463 -27.55 -42.47 22.67
N PRO A 464 -28.31 -43.26 21.90
CA PRO A 464 -28.57 -42.93 20.50
C PRO A 464 -29.45 -41.68 20.40
N THR A 465 -29.09 -40.80 19.46
CA THR A 465 -29.85 -39.60 19.10
C THR A 465 -30.10 -39.60 17.59
N VAL A 466 -30.78 -38.59 17.05
CA VAL A 466 -31.18 -38.56 15.64
C VAL A 466 -30.98 -37.20 14.99
N GLY A 467 -30.90 -37.17 13.65
CA GLY A 467 -31.01 -35.96 12.83
C GLY A 467 -29.73 -35.42 12.22
N SER A 468 -28.55 -35.87 12.66
CA SER A 468 -27.27 -35.45 12.10
C SER A 468 -26.87 -36.31 10.89
N LEU A 469 -26.30 -35.67 9.87
CA LEU A 469 -25.68 -36.31 8.70
C LEU A 469 -24.16 -36.15 8.70
N LEU A 470 -23.59 -35.65 9.80
CA LEU A 470 -22.16 -35.38 9.94
C LEU A 470 -21.36 -36.70 10.02
N PRO A 471 -20.09 -36.70 9.59
CA PRO A 471 -19.23 -37.87 9.67
C PRO A 471 -18.95 -38.27 11.13
N ALA A 472 -18.63 -39.55 11.35
CA ALA A 472 -18.15 -40.04 12.63
C ALA A 472 -16.83 -39.33 13.05
N GLY A 473 -16.61 -39.20 14.36
CA GLY A 473 -15.38 -38.65 14.91
C GLY A 473 -14.23 -39.66 14.91
N ASP A 474 -13.02 -39.17 15.16
CA ASP A 474 -11.81 -40.01 15.26
C ASP A 474 -11.61 -40.61 16.66
N GLY A 475 -12.49 -40.22 17.60
CA GLY A 475 -12.47 -40.53 19.01
C GLY A 475 -13.29 -39.49 19.79
N GLY A 476 -13.12 -39.44 21.11
CA GLY A 476 -13.84 -38.49 21.97
C GLY A 476 -15.32 -38.81 22.16
N ARG A 477 -16.03 -37.90 22.84
CA ARG A 477 -17.47 -38.04 23.18
C ARG A 477 -18.07 -36.73 23.69
N ARG A 478 -19.38 -36.61 23.57
CA ARG A 478 -20.19 -35.58 24.23
C ARG A 478 -20.88 -36.21 25.43
N ILE A 479 -20.52 -35.79 26.63
CA ILE A 479 -21.17 -36.17 27.89
C ILE A 479 -22.12 -35.04 28.26
N ILE A 480 -23.42 -35.25 28.07
CA ILE A 480 -24.46 -34.26 28.31
C ILE A 480 -25.33 -34.73 29.49
N PRO A 481 -25.60 -33.86 30.48
CA PRO A 481 -26.48 -34.18 31.59
C PRO A 481 -27.85 -34.65 31.12
N THR A 482 -28.35 -35.73 31.70
CA THR A 482 -29.70 -36.24 31.41
C THR A 482 -30.67 -35.84 32.52
N THR A 483 -31.93 -35.64 32.14
CA THR A 483 -33.00 -35.25 33.08
C THR A 483 -33.12 -36.25 34.24
N ASP A 484 -33.06 -37.55 33.95
CA ASP A 484 -33.15 -38.59 34.97
C ASP A 484 -31.92 -38.60 35.92
N CYS A 485 -30.73 -38.34 35.40
CA CYS A 485 -29.51 -38.30 36.20
C CYS A 485 -29.57 -37.14 37.20
N VAL A 486 -29.84 -35.92 36.71
CA VAL A 486 -29.86 -34.70 37.51
C VAL A 486 -31.04 -34.70 38.48
N ARG A 487 -32.23 -35.12 38.05
CA ARG A 487 -33.41 -35.21 38.93
C ARG A 487 -33.18 -36.13 40.13
N ASN A 488 -32.51 -37.26 39.92
CA ASN A 488 -32.28 -38.22 40.99
C ASN A 488 -31.16 -37.80 41.95
N ASN A 489 -30.22 -36.97 41.47
CA ASN A 489 -29.02 -36.56 42.22
C ASN A 489 -28.65 -35.11 41.88
N PRO A 490 -29.42 -34.08 42.27
CA PRO A 490 -29.23 -32.70 41.80
C PRO A 490 -27.98 -32.05 42.43
N THR A 491 -26.81 -32.38 41.89
CA THR A 491 -25.50 -31.89 42.34
C THR A 491 -24.72 -31.26 41.19
N ASP A 492 -23.67 -30.51 41.54
CA ASP A 492 -22.73 -29.91 40.58
C ASP A 492 -22.15 -30.92 39.60
N TRP A 493 -21.74 -32.10 40.08
CA TRP A 493 -21.19 -33.16 39.25
C TRP A 493 -22.20 -33.68 38.22
N THR A 494 -23.47 -33.87 38.59
CA THR A 494 -24.48 -34.37 37.62
C THR A 494 -24.84 -33.37 36.54
N LEU A 495 -24.68 -32.08 36.81
CA LEU A 495 -24.88 -30.99 35.84
C LEU A 495 -23.69 -30.79 34.91
N TYR A 496 -22.55 -31.41 35.21
CA TYR A 496 -21.35 -31.15 34.45
C TYR A 496 -21.47 -31.76 33.05
N GLU A 497 -21.48 -30.88 32.06
CA GLU A 497 -21.43 -31.22 30.64
C GLU A 497 -19.97 -31.19 30.20
N LEU A 498 -19.50 -32.25 29.53
CA LEU A 498 -18.10 -32.39 29.12
C LEU A 498 -18.00 -32.84 27.66
N TRP A 499 -17.21 -32.12 26.88
CA TRP A 499 -16.96 -32.39 25.47
C TRP A 499 -15.50 -32.82 25.32
N GLU A 500 -15.31 -34.09 24.98
CA GLU A 500 -14.01 -34.71 24.79
C GLU A 500 -13.70 -34.77 23.30
N SER A 501 -12.65 -34.10 22.84
CA SER A 501 -12.19 -34.20 21.45
C SER A 501 -11.12 -35.28 21.29
N ASP A 502 -10.92 -35.74 20.05
CA ASP A 502 -9.74 -36.42 19.54
C ASP A 502 -9.57 -35.94 18.10
N SER A 503 -8.73 -34.92 17.91
CA SER A 503 -8.62 -34.17 16.65
C SER A 503 -7.33 -34.51 15.94
N LYS A 504 -7.39 -34.70 14.62
CA LYS A 504 -6.23 -35.09 13.82
C LYS A 504 -6.16 -34.30 12.52
N ILE A 505 -4.93 -33.97 12.11
CA ILE A 505 -4.61 -33.50 10.76
C ILE A 505 -3.92 -34.65 10.02
N VAL A 506 -4.56 -35.16 8.97
CA VAL A 506 -4.18 -36.42 8.32
C VAL A 506 -4.02 -36.22 6.82
N SER A 507 -2.93 -36.72 6.27
CA SER A 507 -2.67 -36.79 4.83
C SER A 507 -3.62 -37.79 4.15
N ALA A 508 -3.75 -37.70 2.82
CA ALA A 508 -4.55 -38.65 2.02
C ALA A 508 -4.10 -40.12 2.16
N ASP A 509 -2.84 -40.37 2.52
CA ASP A 509 -2.31 -41.72 2.77
C ASP A 509 -2.48 -42.23 4.21
N GLY A 510 -3.10 -41.43 5.09
CA GLY A 510 -3.30 -41.77 6.50
C GLY A 510 -2.19 -41.32 7.44
N THR A 511 -1.13 -40.66 6.94
CA THR A 511 -0.08 -40.08 7.80
C THR A 511 -0.68 -38.97 8.68
N VAL A 512 -0.51 -39.08 10.00
CA VAL A 512 -0.96 -38.07 10.98
C VAL A 512 0.14 -37.02 11.17
N PHE A 513 -0.16 -35.76 10.82
CA PHE A 513 0.75 -34.62 11.03
C PHE A 513 0.55 -33.94 12.38
N ALA A 514 -0.68 -33.96 12.90
CA ALA A 514 -0.99 -33.45 14.23
C ALA A 514 -2.09 -34.29 14.86
N ALA A 515 -1.98 -34.55 16.16
CA ALA A 515 -3.03 -35.09 17.02
C ALA A 515 -3.13 -34.23 18.29
N PHE A 516 -4.33 -33.81 18.65
CA PHE A 516 -4.59 -32.96 19.82
C PHE A 516 -6.01 -33.19 20.36
N ASP A 517 -6.20 -33.08 21.68
CA ASP A 517 -7.43 -33.52 22.34
C ASP A 517 -7.96 -32.56 23.44
N PRO A 518 -8.09 -31.24 23.21
CA PRO A 518 -8.63 -30.35 24.22
C PRO A 518 -10.05 -30.77 24.62
N TRP A 519 -10.34 -30.74 25.92
CA TRP A 519 -11.68 -31.02 26.44
C TRP A 519 -12.31 -29.76 27.00
N PHE A 520 -13.63 -29.64 26.93
CA PHE A 520 -14.36 -28.43 27.33
C PHE A 520 -15.51 -28.78 28.24
N GLY A 521 -15.51 -28.21 29.44
CA GLY A 521 -16.52 -28.43 30.45
C GLY A 521 -17.43 -27.22 30.67
N ILE A 522 -18.70 -27.48 30.96
CA ILE A 522 -19.70 -26.48 31.35
C ILE A 522 -20.32 -26.94 32.66
N ARG A 523 -20.24 -26.10 33.70
CA ARG A 523 -20.72 -26.43 35.06
C ARG A 523 -22.16 -25.96 35.32
N ASN A 524 -22.66 -25.03 34.51
CA ASN A 524 -24.01 -24.50 34.63
C ASN A 524 -24.78 -24.50 33.28
N PRO A 525 -24.81 -25.62 32.54
CA PRO A 525 -25.44 -25.66 31.22
C PRO A 525 -26.92 -25.28 31.29
N SER A 526 -27.47 -24.74 30.21
CA SER A 526 -28.88 -24.32 30.16
C SER A 526 -29.84 -25.44 29.70
N ARG A 527 -29.33 -26.65 29.47
CA ARG A 527 -30.08 -27.80 28.99
C ARG A 527 -29.77 -29.06 29.80
N LEU A 528 -30.75 -29.96 29.80
CA LEU A 528 -30.60 -31.39 30.10
C LEU A 528 -31.15 -32.15 28.90
N TYR A 529 -30.53 -33.26 28.50
CA TYR A 529 -31.18 -34.17 27.56
C TYR A 529 -32.41 -34.82 28.19
N ASP A 530 -33.48 -34.89 27.43
CA ASP A 530 -34.74 -35.47 27.87
C ASP A 530 -35.23 -36.51 26.86
N ALA A 531 -35.02 -37.79 27.20
CA ALA A 531 -35.47 -38.92 26.39
C ALA A 531 -37.00 -38.96 26.26
N THR A 532 -37.75 -38.46 27.25
CA THR A 532 -39.22 -38.47 27.24
C THR A 532 -39.80 -37.39 26.32
N ALA A 533 -39.05 -36.31 26.11
CA ALA A 533 -39.36 -35.27 25.13
C ALA A 533 -38.79 -35.58 23.73
N SER A 534 -38.04 -36.67 23.58
CA SER A 534 -37.44 -37.07 22.31
C SER A 534 -38.42 -37.89 21.45
N THR A 535 -38.28 -37.78 20.14
CA THR A 535 -39.07 -38.52 19.14
C THR A 535 -38.15 -39.24 18.15
N ALA A 536 -38.71 -40.02 17.24
CA ALA A 536 -37.94 -40.70 16.19
C ALA A 536 -37.16 -39.74 15.25
N THR A 537 -37.50 -38.45 15.24
CA THR A 537 -36.91 -37.46 14.32
C THR A 537 -36.41 -36.19 15.01
N ALA A 538 -36.48 -36.11 16.34
CA ALA A 538 -36.05 -34.94 17.08
C ALA A 538 -35.60 -35.31 18.50
N ASN A 539 -34.50 -34.71 18.95
CA ASN A 539 -33.98 -34.88 20.30
C ASN A 539 -34.60 -33.84 21.23
N GLY A 540 -35.14 -34.30 22.36
CA GLY A 540 -35.77 -33.46 23.38
C GLY A 540 -34.78 -32.96 24.42
N ILE A 541 -35.03 -31.76 24.93
CA ILE A 541 -34.30 -31.20 26.08
C ILE A 541 -35.28 -30.69 27.13
N SER A 542 -34.81 -30.66 28.37
CA SER A 542 -35.44 -30.04 29.53
C SER A 542 -34.53 -28.93 30.09
N ARG A 543 -35.06 -28.07 30.96
CA ARG A 543 -34.29 -26.99 31.59
C ARG A 543 -33.89 -27.37 33.02
N PRO A 544 -32.60 -27.28 33.40
CA PRO A 544 -32.19 -27.49 34.79
C PRO A 544 -32.92 -26.55 35.76
N LEU A 545 -33.19 -25.31 35.32
CA LEU A 545 -33.90 -24.31 36.09
C LEU A 545 -35.25 -24.82 36.63
N ASP A 546 -36.00 -25.55 35.81
CA ASP A 546 -37.34 -26.02 36.19
C ASP A 546 -37.31 -26.97 37.40
N LEU A 547 -36.19 -27.67 37.64
CA LEU A 547 -36.04 -28.59 38.78
C LEU A 547 -36.13 -27.89 40.15
N ALA A 548 -35.95 -26.56 40.22
CA ALA A 548 -36.14 -25.78 41.44
C ALA A 548 -37.59 -25.82 41.96
N TRP A 549 -38.57 -25.95 41.05
CA TRP A 549 -40.00 -25.86 41.37
C TRP A 549 -40.75 -27.16 41.07
N TYR A 550 -40.04 -28.28 40.95
CA TYR A 550 -40.69 -29.58 40.84
C TYR A 550 -41.44 -29.90 42.13
N ALA A 551 -42.71 -30.31 41.98
CA ALA A 551 -43.57 -30.64 43.12
C ALA A 551 -43.00 -31.80 43.96
N GLU A 552 -42.32 -32.74 43.30
CA GLU A 552 -41.66 -33.87 43.92
C GLU A 552 -40.15 -33.65 43.90
N ARG A 553 -39.53 -33.61 45.08
CA ARG A 553 -38.07 -33.50 45.29
C ARG A 553 -37.47 -32.31 44.52
N PRO A 554 -37.87 -31.06 44.82
CA PRO A 554 -37.25 -29.88 44.21
C PRO A 554 -35.74 -29.89 44.49
N ALA A 555 -34.96 -29.46 43.50
CA ALA A 555 -33.54 -29.21 43.70
C ALA A 555 -33.37 -27.92 44.53
N THR A 556 -32.63 -28.00 45.63
CA THR A 556 -32.47 -26.89 46.59
C THR A 556 -31.02 -26.58 46.95
N ASP A 557 -30.06 -27.27 46.35
CA ASP A 557 -28.62 -27.12 46.61
C ASP A 557 -27.89 -26.57 45.38
N TYR A 558 -26.61 -26.24 45.51
CA TYR A 558 -25.75 -25.73 44.43
C TYR A 558 -26.37 -24.51 43.73
N LEU A 559 -26.45 -24.51 42.40
CA LEU A 559 -27.04 -23.43 41.61
C LEU A 559 -28.57 -23.30 41.81
N TRP A 560 -29.23 -24.26 42.44
CA TRP A 560 -30.65 -24.16 42.78
C TRP A 560 -30.92 -23.54 44.15
N ALA A 561 -29.89 -23.28 44.95
CA ALA A 561 -30.06 -22.77 46.30
C ALA A 561 -30.88 -21.47 46.32
N GLY A 562 -32.00 -21.49 47.04
CA GLY A 562 -32.92 -20.35 47.19
C GLY A 562 -33.87 -20.10 46.00
N LEU A 563 -33.73 -20.80 44.87
CA LEU A 563 -34.62 -20.61 43.71
C LEU A 563 -36.07 -21.02 44.01
N SER A 564 -36.27 -22.08 44.81
CA SER A 564 -37.59 -22.55 45.21
C SER A 564 -38.42 -21.52 45.99
N ASP A 565 -37.76 -20.54 46.63
CA ASP A 565 -38.40 -19.48 47.41
C ASP A 565 -38.76 -18.25 46.58
N THR A 566 -38.42 -18.25 45.29
CA THR A 566 -38.73 -17.19 44.32
C THR A 566 -39.89 -17.60 43.41
N GLU A 567 -40.54 -16.62 42.78
CA GLU A 567 -41.51 -16.91 41.73
C GLU A 567 -40.85 -17.63 40.55
N ARG A 568 -41.59 -18.52 39.88
CA ARG A 568 -41.09 -19.18 38.69
C ARG A 568 -40.86 -18.17 37.56
N PHE A 569 -39.71 -18.25 36.91
CA PHE A 569 -39.32 -17.42 35.77
C PHE A 569 -38.75 -18.25 34.61
N ASP A 570 -38.60 -17.64 33.44
CA ASP A 570 -38.13 -18.30 32.22
C ASP A 570 -36.61 -18.58 32.27
N TYR A 571 -36.14 -19.62 31.60
CA TYR A 571 -34.71 -19.96 31.57
C TYR A 571 -33.85 -18.91 30.87
N THR A 572 -34.44 -18.07 30.00
CA THR A 572 -33.76 -16.93 29.36
C THR A 572 -33.69 -15.70 30.25
N ASP A 573 -34.33 -15.71 31.43
CA ASP A 573 -34.26 -14.59 32.37
C ASP A 573 -32.82 -14.45 32.89
N PRO A 574 -32.22 -13.24 32.92
CA PRO A 574 -30.88 -13.00 33.46
C PRO A 574 -30.67 -13.43 34.92
N ARG A 575 -31.74 -13.68 35.68
CA ARG A 575 -31.66 -14.24 37.03
C ARG A 575 -31.35 -15.74 37.04
N SER A 576 -31.51 -16.44 35.93
CA SER A 576 -31.21 -17.87 35.81
C SER A 576 -29.71 -18.13 35.99
N PRO A 577 -29.31 -18.99 36.95
CA PRO A 577 -27.90 -19.35 37.10
C PRO A 577 -27.43 -20.36 36.04
N PHE A 578 -28.35 -20.87 35.21
CA PHE A 578 -28.11 -21.87 34.16
C PHE A 578 -27.92 -21.21 32.79
N ASN A 579 -26.88 -20.37 32.69
CA ASN A 579 -26.55 -19.59 31.49
C ASN A 579 -25.34 -20.14 30.72
N GLY A 580 -24.74 -21.26 31.15
CA GLY A 580 -23.62 -21.91 30.45
C GLY A 580 -22.29 -21.14 30.48
N ALA A 581 -22.16 -20.09 31.30
CA ALA A 581 -20.95 -19.25 31.34
C ALA A 581 -19.86 -19.74 32.31
N GLN A 582 -20.13 -20.75 33.14
CA GLN A 582 -19.14 -21.36 34.02
C GLN A 582 -18.41 -22.48 33.29
N ARG A 583 -17.31 -22.12 32.66
CA ARG A 583 -16.55 -23.01 31.76
C ARG A 583 -15.21 -23.40 32.35
N ASP A 584 -14.72 -24.55 31.95
CA ASP A 584 -13.35 -24.99 32.14
C ASP A 584 -12.89 -25.75 30.89
N PHE A 585 -11.59 -25.96 30.79
CA PHE A 585 -11.05 -26.75 29.71
C PHE A 585 -9.86 -27.57 30.18
N TYR A 586 -9.51 -28.55 29.37
CA TYR A 586 -8.40 -29.44 29.63
C TYR A 586 -7.47 -29.49 28.45
N LEU A 587 -6.17 -29.55 28.74
CA LEU A 587 -5.13 -29.79 27.76
C LEU A 587 -4.54 -31.18 28.03
N GLY A 588 -4.56 -32.05 27.04
CA GLY A 588 -4.03 -33.41 27.09
C GLY A 588 -2.93 -33.61 26.07
N GLU A 589 -3.17 -34.55 25.16
CA GLU A 589 -2.34 -34.92 24.03
C GLU A 589 -2.08 -33.73 23.08
N LEU A 590 -0.82 -33.62 22.65
CA LEU A 590 -0.36 -32.72 21.60
C LEU A 590 0.86 -33.37 20.94
N THR A 591 0.60 -34.10 19.85
CA THR A 591 1.62 -34.84 19.10
C THR A 591 1.71 -34.27 17.70
N LEU A 592 2.87 -33.75 17.32
CA LEU A 592 3.12 -33.20 15.99
C LEU A 592 4.19 -34.00 15.27
N ALA A 593 4.01 -34.20 13.97
CA ALA A 593 4.99 -34.79 13.08
C ALA A 593 5.47 -33.78 12.03
N GLN A 594 6.63 -34.06 11.46
CA GLN A 594 7.20 -33.19 10.43
C GLN A 594 6.31 -33.16 9.19
N VAL A 595 5.95 -31.96 8.74
CA VAL A 595 5.23 -31.75 7.48
C VAL A 595 6.21 -31.55 6.31
N PRO A 596 5.76 -31.74 5.04
CA PRO A 596 6.65 -31.66 3.88
C PRO A 596 7.18 -30.26 3.55
N THR A 597 6.59 -29.21 4.11
CA THR A 597 6.97 -27.81 3.88
C THR A 597 7.93 -27.32 4.97
N ALA A 598 8.89 -26.48 4.57
CA ALA A 598 9.92 -25.99 5.49
C ALA A 598 9.40 -24.96 6.50
N ASP A 599 8.32 -24.25 6.16
CA ASP A 599 7.69 -23.23 6.99
C ASP A 599 6.58 -23.78 7.90
N GLY A 600 6.28 -25.09 7.80
CA GLY A 600 5.20 -25.73 8.56
C GLY A 600 3.81 -25.58 7.95
N THR A 601 3.65 -24.89 6.81
CA THR A 601 2.33 -24.64 6.20
C THR A 601 1.86 -25.85 5.39
N ILE A 602 0.67 -26.38 5.69
CA ILE A 602 -0.07 -27.32 4.83
C ILE A 602 -1.54 -26.92 4.74
N TYR A 603 -2.33 -27.58 3.90
CA TYR A 603 -3.76 -27.35 3.74
C TYR A 603 -4.52 -28.65 3.92
N SER A 604 -5.62 -28.64 4.68
CA SER A 604 -6.49 -29.80 4.88
C SER A 604 -7.93 -29.47 4.47
N ASP A 605 -8.77 -30.51 4.36
CA ASP A 605 -10.21 -30.29 4.34
C ASP A 605 -10.71 -29.72 5.70
N PRO A 606 -11.97 -29.25 5.78
CA PRO A 606 -12.55 -28.68 6.99
C PRO A 606 -12.64 -29.62 8.19
N TYR A 607 -12.44 -30.92 8.02
CA TYR A 607 -12.40 -31.91 9.10
C TYR A 607 -10.98 -32.40 9.41
N GLY A 608 -9.95 -31.76 8.85
CA GLY A 608 -8.55 -32.11 9.07
C GLY A 608 -8.02 -33.23 8.16
N GLY A 609 -8.80 -33.74 7.22
CA GLY A 609 -8.41 -34.79 6.29
C GLY A 609 -7.70 -34.27 5.03
N GLY A 610 -7.12 -35.20 4.26
CA GLY A 610 -6.57 -34.90 2.93
C GLY A 610 -5.42 -33.89 2.92
N ALA A 611 -4.66 -33.79 4.00
CA ALA A 611 -3.65 -32.76 4.18
C ALA A 611 -2.56 -32.79 3.10
N ARG A 612 -2.24 -31.62 2.53
CA ARG A 612 -1.38 -31.45 1.34
C ARG A 612 -0.68 -30.09 1.32
N THR A 613 0.27 -29.90 0.40
CA THR A 613 1.08 -28.66 0.36
C THR A 613 0.47 -27.55 -0.51
N ASP A 614 -0.42 -27.89 -1.43
CA ASP A 614 -1.10 -26.94 -2.31
C ASP A 614 -2.50 -26.58 -1.82
N ARG A 615 -2.85 -25.29 -1.94
CA ARG A 615 -4.19 -24.79 -1.60
C ARG A 615 -5.19 -25.21 -2.69
N THR A 616 -6.30 -25.78 -2.27
CA THR A 616 -7.51 -25.97 -3.09
C THR A 616 -8.67 -25.16 -2.49
N VAL A 617 -9.78 -25.00 -3.22
CA VAL A 617 -10.95 -24.29 -2.70
C VAL A 617 -11.55 -25.06 -1.52
N GLY A 618 -11.92 -24.32 -0.48
CA GLY A 618 -12.40 -24.91 0.77
C GLY A 618 -11.33 -25.58 1.62
N ALA A 619 -10.07 -25.64 1.16
CA ALA A 619 -8.98 -26.18 1.96
C ALA A 619 -8.47 -25.12 2.93
N ILE A 620 -8.39 -25.50 4.20
CA ILE A 620 -8.01 -24.64 5.30
C ILE A 620 -6.51 -24.73 5.52
N ARG A 621 -5.85 -23.57 5.59
CA ARG A 621 -4.43 -23.46 5.93
C ARG A 621 -4.20 -23.94 7.37
N GLN A 622 -3.19 -24.76 7.56
CA GLN A 622 -2.70 -25.26 8.85
C GLN A 622 -1.23 -24.87 9.02
N HIS A 623 -0.79 -24.60 10.24
CA HIS A 623 0.62 -24.41 10.62
C HIS A 623 1.01 -25.52 11.59
N ILE A 624 2.04 -26.31 11.27
CA ILE A 624 2.48 -27.44 12.08
C ILE A 624 4.02 -27.50 12.05
N VAL A 625 4.63 -27.29 13.21
CA VAL A 625 6.08 -27.39 13.42
C VAL A 625 6.32 -28.25 14.67
N PRO A 626 6.85 -29.48 14.54
CA PRO A 626 7.16 -30.31 15.70
C PRO A 626 8.35 -29.73 16.48
N GLY A 627 8.24 -29.70 17.80
CA GLY A 627 9.34 -29.36 18.69
C GLY A 627 10.22 -30.56 19.04
N SER A 628 11.16 -30.33 19.95
CA SER A 628 12.16 -31.32 20.33
C SER A 628 11.74 -32.29 21.44
N VAL A 629 10.61 -32.06 22.13
CA VAL A 629 10.20 -32.86 23.30
C VAL A 629 8.83 -33.51 23.13
N LEU A 630 7.82 -32.77 22.68
CA LEU A 630 6.42 -33.22 22.74
C LEU A 630 6.09 -34.46 21.87
N GLY A 631 6.72 -34.60 20.71
CA GLY A 631 6.35 -35.63 19.72
C GLY A 631 6.47 -37.10 20.17
N ASP A 632 7.22 -37.37 21.25
CA ASP A 632 7.51 -38.73 21.72
C ASP A 632 6.89 -39.04 23.09
N VAL A 633 6.09 -38.13 23.68
CA VAL A 633 5.64 -38.25 25.07
C VAL A 633 4.12 -38.16 25.22
N SER A 634 3.54 -39.16 25.88
CA SER A 634 2.15 -39.06 26.34
C SER A 634 2.03 -38.03 27.47
N LEU A 635 1.12 -37.08 27.31
CA LEU A 635 0.92 -35.99 28.26
C LEU A 635 -0.13 -36.35 29.32
N SER A 636 0.05 -35.86 30.55
CA SER A 636 -1.01 -35.87 31.55
C SER A 636 -2.00 -34.76 31.23
N ARG A 637 -3.29 -35.10 31.22
CA ARG A 637 -4.34 -34.09 31.09
C ARG A 637 -4.35 -33.13 32.28
N GLN A 638 -4.36 -31.84 32.00
CA GLN A 638 -4.38 -30.74 32.98
C GLN A 638 -5.66 -29.94 32.84
N LYS A 639 -6.30 -29.58 33.96
CA LYS A 639 -7.53 -28.77 34.00
C LYS A 639 -7.21 -27.31 34.27
N PHE A 640 -7.84 -26.42 33.52
CA PHE A 640 -7.72 -24.97 33.63
C PHE A 640 -9.09 -24.35 33.90
N ASP A 641 -9.11 -23.11 34.41
CA ASP A 641 -10.34 -22.32 34.59
C ASP A 641 -11.47 -22.97 35.40
N ALA A 642 -11.12 -23.89 36.32
CA ALA A 642 -12.08 -24.60 37.17
C ALA A 642 -13.00 -23.68 38.02
N LYS A 643 -12.69 -22.38 38.11
CA LYS A 643 -13.45 -21.36 38.84
C LYS A 643 -13.89 -20.19 37.95
N ALA A 644 -13.63 -20.21 36.65
CA ALA A 644 -13.99 -19.12 35.75
C ALA A 644 -15.51 -19.04 35.59
N ASP A 645 -16.06 -17.84 35.70
CA ASP A 645 -17.46 -17.54 35.43
C ASP A 645 -17.50 -16.30 34.52
N PHE A 646 -17.66 -16.54 33.22
CA PHE A 646 -17.68 -15.49 32.21
C PHE A 646 -19.01 -14.74 32.16
N GLY A 647 -20.01 -15.15 32.96
CA GLY A 647 -21.34 -14.55 33.04
C GLY A 647 -21.60 -13.80 34.35
N SER A 648 -20.58 -13.66 35.20
CA SER A 648 -20.76 -13.06 36.52
C SER A 648 -21.00 -11.55 36.42
N ASN A 649 -22.17 -11.10 36.89
CA ASN A 649 -22.55 -9.68 37.01
C ASN A 649 -22.49 -8.86 35.72
N ASN A 650 -22.63 -9.50 34.56
CA ASN A 650 -22.52 -8.85 33.26
C ASN A 650 -23.74 -9.07 32.34
N GLY A 651 -24.85 -9.56 32.90
CA GLY A 651 -26.10 -9.72 32.18
C GLY A 651 -26.15 -10.90 31.21
N VAL A 652 -25.18 -11.83 31.24
CA VAL A 652 -25.23 -13.06 30.43
C VAL A 652 -26.39 -13.95 30.86
N HIS A 653 -27.17 -14.41 29.89
CA HIS A 653 -28.31 -15.30 30.06
C HIS A 653 -28.37 -16.32 28.92
N ALA A 654 -29.25 -17.32 29.01
CA ALA A 654 -29.49 -18.21 27.87
C ALA A 654 -30.32 -17.48 26.79
N PRO A 655 -30.06 -17.68 25.48
CA PRO A 655 -29.06 -18.57 24.89
C PRO A 655 -27.62 -18.06 25.03
N ASN A 656 -26.70 -18.95 25.45
CA ASN A 656 -25.26 -18.72 25.54
C ASN A 656 -24.44 -20.01 25.37
#